data_AF-A0A7K1JAE0-F1
#
_entry.id   AF-A0A7K1JAE0-F1
#
_cell.length_a   1.000
_cell.length_b   1.000
_cell.length_c   1.000
_cell.angle_alpha   90.00
_cell.angle_beta   90.00
_cell.angle_gamma   90.00
#
_symmetry.space_group_name_H-M   'P 1'
#
loop_
_entity.id
_entity.type
_entity.pdbx_description
1 polymer ?
#
loop_
_entity_poly.entity_id
_entity_poly.type
_entity_poly.pdbx_seq_one_letter_code
_entity_poly.pdbx_strand_id
1 'polypeptide(L)'
;MTSVAVAGASGYAGGEILRLLLGHPAYADGRLTIGALTAAGNAGTTVGDHHPHLLPIAQQVLQPTEVDVLAGHDVVFLGLPHGHSAALAQQLGPDTLIVDCGADFRLTDAAAWEKFYGSEHAGSWPYGLPELPGGRDKLVGTKRIAVPGCYPTSALLALVPAVAAGLVEPNVTVVAVSGTSGAGKSGKVDLSAAEVIGSARAYNVGGAHRHTPEIAQGLRAVTDKDVTVSFTPVLIPTSRGILATCTARTTASVEEIRAVYEKAYASEPFIYLLPEGQLPKTGSVVGSNAAQIAIAVDEDAKTLVALCAIDNLTKGTGGAAVQSMNIALGWTGTRTIHRGSSTVNSTSSLTPSLHRNQGVTAPEGFRAAGIAAGIKASGKPDLALVFNEGPDLSAAGVFTRNKVRAAPVQWSEQVLTTGRLRSVILNSGGANACTGPGGFQDTHQTAEAVAAALSDWGTETGAIEVAVCSTGLIGDRLPMDKVLAGVTEIVHEMAGGLSGGDEAARAIMTTDTVPKQVALHHPDKWTVGAMAKGAGMMAPSLATMLVVITTDAVADTEALKLALKNAAAKTFDRLDIDGSCSTNDTVLLLSSGASEIRPSQSELDDAVFTVCDDLCAQLQGDAEGVTKRIAITVKGAASEDDALVAARALARDSLVKTALFGSDPNWGRVLAAVGIAPVELEADRISVSFNGSAVCIDGAGAPGARDVDLSGPDIEVIVDLAVGEHEATIRTTDLSHAYVEENSAYSS
;
A
#
# COMPACT_ATOMS: atom_id res chain seq x y z
N MET A 1 -17.57 23.25 -13.25
CA MET A 1 -17.49 21.99 -14.00
C MET A 1 -16.49 22.23 -15.13
N THR A 2 -15.56 21.31 -15.37
CA THR A 2 -14.46 21.42 -16.34
C THR A 2 -14.58 20.26 -17.32
N SER A 3 -14.88 20.56 -18.58
CA SER A 3 -14.94 19.54 -19.63
C SER A 3 -13.56 19.34 -20.27
N VAL A 4 -13.21 18.09 -20.53
CA VAL A 4 -11.90 17.69 -21.04
C VAL A 4 -12.04 16.92 -22.34
N ALA A 5 -11.37 17.37 -23.39
CA ALA A 5 -11.17 16.58 -24.61
C ALA A 5 -9.74 16.01 -24.68
N VAL A 6 -9.60 14.85 -25.31
CA VAL A 6 -8.31 14.20 -25.56
C VAL A 6 -8.16 13.89 -27.04
N ALA A 7 -7.28 14.64 -27.71
CA ALA A 7 -6.86 14.38 -29.08
C ALA A 7 -5.72 13.36 -29.12
N GLY A 8 -5.80 12.39 -30.04
CA GLY A 8 -4.85 11.27 -30.07
C GLY A 8 -5.15 10.21 -28.99
N ALA A 9 -6.42 10.07 -28.61
CA ALA A 9 -6.87 9.19 -27.54
C ALA A 9 -6.52 7.70 -27.76
N SER A 10 -6.34 7.24 -29.01
CA SER A 10 -5.97 5.85 -29.31
C SER A 10 -4.50 5.49 -29.03
N GLY A 11 -3.62 6.48 -28.87
CA GLY A 11 -2.19 6.30 -28.57
C GLY A 11 -1.92 5.98 -27.09
N TYR A 12 -0.67 5.60 -26.74
CA TYR A 12 -0.31 5.29 -25.35
C TYR A 12 -0.45 6.50 -24.41
N ALA A 13 -0.01 7.70 -24.83
CA ALA A 13 -0.15 8.91 -24.03
C ALA A 13 -1.62 9.27 -23.79
N GLY A 14 -2.46 9.22 -24.84
CA GLY A 14 -3.89 9.47 -24.73
C GLY A 14 -4.59 8.48 -23.79
N GLY A 15 -4.31 7.19 -23.93
CA GLY A 15 -4.84 6.16 -23.02
C GLY A 15 -4.41 6.36 -21.57
N GLU A 16 -3.16 6.74 -21.32
CA GLU A 16 -2.66 6.98 -19.97
C GLU A 16 -3.27 8.24 -19.34
N ILE A 17 -3.45 9.32 -20.12
CA ILE A 17 -4.18 10.50 -19.68
C ILE A 17 -5.60 10.11 -19.28
N LEU A 18 -6.30 9.34 -20.11
CA LEU A 18 -7.66 8.87 -19.78
C LEU A 18 -7.69 8.00 -18.53
N ARG A 19 -6.73 7.09 -18.34
CA ARG A 19 -6.59 6.30 -17.11
C ARG A 19 -6.49 7.20 -15.88
N LEU A 20 -5.65 8.25 -15.95
CA LEU A 20 -5.45 9.19 -14.86
C LEU A 20 -6.67 10.09 -14.63
N LEU A 21 -7.33 10.56 -15.68
CA LEU A 21 -8.56 11.35 -15.59
C LEU A 21 -9.71 10.56 -14.96
N LEU A 22 -9.88 9.28 -15.33
CA LEU A 22 -10.88 8.39 -14.73
C LEU A 22 -10.63 8.14 -13.23
N GLY A 23 -9.36 8.11 -12.82
CA GLY A 23 -8.96 8.03 -11.41
C GLY A 23 -8.90 9.39 -10.71
N HIS A 24 -9.20 10.49 -11.40
CA HIS A 24 -9.01 11.83 -10.85
C HIS A 24 -10.17 12.21 -9.90
N PRO A 25 -9.90 12.78 -8.70
CA PRO A 25 -10.94 13.18 -7.74
C PRO A 25 -11.97 14.18 -8.31
N ALA A 26 -11.56 15.04 -9.24
CA ALA A 26 -12.51 15.93 -9.92
C ALA A 26 -13.47 15.17 -10.86
N TYR A 27 -13.04 14.06 -11.46
CA TYR A 27 -13.96 13.21 -12.25
C TYR A 27 -14.95 12.51 -11.33
N ALA A 28 -14.44 11.99 -10.21
CA ALA A 28 -15.20 11.35 -9.15
C ALA A 28 -16.34 12.19 -8.57
N ASP A 29 -16.08 13.46 -8.26
CA ASP A 29 -17.07 14.37 -7.68
C ASP A 29 -17.83 15.22 -8.73
N GLY A 30 -17.65 14.91 -10.02
CA GLY A 30 -18.34 15.56 -11.13
C GLY A 30 -17.83 16.96 -11.48
N ARG A 31 -16.78 17.47 -10.83
CA ARG A 31 -16.13 18.74 -11.23
C ARG A 31 -15.43 18.64 -12.58
N LEU A 32 -15.00 17.45 -13.01
CA LEU A 32 -14.38 17.16 -14.30
C LEU A 32 -15.25 16.18 -15.09
N THR A 33 -15.41 16.41 -16.38
CA THR A 33 -16.09 15.46 -17.29
C THR A 33 -15.19 15.15 -18.47
N ILE A 34 -15.17 13.88 -18.87
CA ILE A 34 -14.48 13.45 -20.09
C ILE A 34 -15.45 13.63 -21.25
N GLY A 35 -15.13 14.60 -22.12
CA GLY A 35 -15.89 14.96 -23.31
C GLY A 35 -15.35 14.24 -24.55
N ALA A 36 -15.03 15.00 -25.59
CA ALA A 36 -14.62 14.46 -26.89
C ALA A 36 -13.31 13.67 -26.81
N LEU A 37 -13.33 12.45 -27.34
CA LEU A 37 -12.15 11.60 -27.51
C LEU A 37 -11.90 11.45 -29.01
N THR A 38 -10.75 11.92 -29.50
CA THR A 38 -10.51 11.94 -30.94
C THR A 38 -9.27 11.13 -31.31
N ALA A 39 -9.30 10.59 -32.53
CA ALA A 39 -8.13 9.99 -33.17
C ALA A 39 -8.13 10.35 -34.65
N ALA A 40 -6.97 10.24 -35.30
CA ALA A 40 -6.86 10.42 -36.75
C ALA A 40 -7.39 9.17 -37.47
N GLY A 41 -6.51 8.24 -37.85
CA GLY A 41 -6.88 7.04 -38.61
C GLY A 41 -7.80 6.04 -37.91
N ASN A 42 -8.11 6.23 -36.61
CA ASN A 42 -8.95 5.33 -35.83
C ASN A 42 -10.34 5.92 -35.50
N ALA A 43 -10.71 7.05 -36.10
CA ALA A 43 -12.06 7.61 -35.91
C ALA A 43 -13.14 6.59 -36.33
N GLY A 44 -14.24 6.54 -35.58
CA GLY A 44 -15.35 5.60 -35.77
C GLY A 44 -15.22 4.27 -35.00
N THR A 45 -14.04 3.96 -34.45
CA THR A 45 -13.84 2.79 -33.57
C THR A 45 -14.09 3.14 -32.10
N THR A 46 -14.27 2.14 -31.24
CA THR A 46 -14.51 2.37 -29.81
C THR A 46 -13.19 2.54 -29.04
N VAL A 47 -13.23 3.22 -27.89
CA VAL A 47 -12.07 3.31 -27.00
C VAL A 47 -11.60 1.91 -26.57
N GLY A 48 -12.53 0.97 -26.34
CA GLY A 48 -12.25 -0.41 -25.96
C GLY A 48 -11.40 -1.17 -26.98
N ASP A 49 -11.55 -0.87 -28.28
CA ASP A 49 -10.75 -1.48 -29.36
C ASP A 49 -9.26 -1.12 -29.26
N HIS A 50 -8.95 0.04 -28.66
CA HIS A 50 -7.58 0.53 -28.51
C HIS A 50 -7.03 0.37 -27.10
N HIS A 51 -7.90 0.48 -26.09
CA HIS A 51 -7.56 0.51 -24.67
C HIS A 51 -8.55 -0.35 -23.87
N PRO A 52 -8.42 -1.69 -23.93
CA PRO A 52 -9.37 -2.59 -23.26
C PRO A 52 -9.36 -2.49 -21.72
N HIS A 53 -8.36 -1.80 -21.15
CA HIS A 53 -8.26 -1.53 -19.72
C HIS A 53 -9.12 -0.34 -19.26
N LEU A 54 -9.63 0.50 -20.17
CA LEU A 54 -10.44 1.68 -19.84
C LEU A 54 -11.95 1.35 -19.86
N LEU A 55 -12.35 0.34 -19.07
CA LEU A 55 -13.71 -0.21 -19.03
C LEU A 55 -14.83 0.85 -18.90
N PRO A 56 -14.72 1.88 -18.03
CA PRO A 56 -15.81 2.85 -17.85
C PRO A 56 -16.19 3.65 -19.09
N ILE A 57 -15.27 3.79 -20.05
CA ILE A 57 -15.47 4.55 -21.30
C ILE A 57 -15.26 3.68 -22.54
N ALA A 58 -15.19 2.34 -22.38
CA ALA A 58 -14.83 1.43 -23.45
C ALA A 58 -15.78 1.53 -24.66
N GLN A 59 -17.06 1.83 -24.43
CA GLN A 59 -18.09 1.99 -25.48
C GLN A 59 -18.08 3.36 -26.17
N GLN A 60 -17.29 4.32 -25.69
CA GLN A 60 -17.23 5.65 -26.29
C GLN A 60 -16.54 5.57 -27.66
N VAL A 61 -17.13 6.19 -28.67
CA VAL A 61 -16.60 6.19 -30.05
C VAL A 61 -15.59 7.31 -30.21
N LEU A 62 -14.43 6.97 -30.80
CA LEU A 62 -13.41 7.94 -31.17
C LEU A 62 -13.90 8.79 -32.34
N GLN A 63 -13.90 10.11 -32.17
CA GLN A 63 -14.30 11.07 -33.19
C GLN A 63 -13.11 11.50 -34.06
N PRO A 64 -13.34 12.10 -35.24
CA PRO A 64 -12.28 12.75 -36.01
C PRO A 64 -11.57 13.83 -35.19
N THR A 65 -10.26 13.97 -35.39
CA THR A 65 -9.47 15.01 -34.70
C THR A 65 -9.60 16.34 -35.44
N GLU A 66 -10.73 17.00 -35.23
CA GLU A 66 -11.09 18.25 -35.89
C GLU A 66 -11.41 19.34 -34.85
N VAL A 67 -11.27 20.61 -35.24
CA VAL A 67 -11.43 21.75 -34.34
C VAL A 67 -12.86 21.86 -33.80
N ASP A 68 -13.85 21.63 -34.64
CA ASP A 68 -15.27 21.69 -34.28
C ASP A 68 -15.66 20.65 -33.22
N VAL A 69 -14.97 19.50 -33.19
CA VAL A 69 -15.13 18.45 -32.18
C VAL A 69 -14.47 18.83 -30.85
N LEU A 70 -13.29 19.45 -30.92
CA LEU A 70 -12.48 19.78 -29.75
C LEU A 70 -12.88 21.12 -29.11
N ALA A 71 -13.40 22.06 -29.91
CA ALA A 71 -13.88 23.35 -29.44
C ALA A 71 -15.02 23.22 -28.42
N GLY A 72 -15.11 24.19 -27.52
CA GLY A 72 -16.11 24.18 -26.44
C GLY A 72 -15.70 23.36 -25.20
N HIS A 73 -14.54 22.71 -25.22
CA HIS A 73 -13.97 22.09 -24.02
C HIS A 73 -13.09 23.07 -23.23
N ASP A 74 -13.16 23.00 -21.91
CA ASP A 74 -12.35 23.84 -21.01
C ASP A 74 -10.87 23.47 -21.08
N VAL A 75 -10.58 22.17 -21.23
CA VAL A 75 -9.23 21.60 -21.35
C VAL A 75 -9.15 20.70 -22.57
N VAL A 76 -8.08 20.82 -23.35
CA VAL A 76 -7.78 19.93 -24.48
C VAL A 76 -6.37 19.38 -24.34
N PHE A 77 -6.26 18.06 -24.17
CA PHE A 77 -4.98 17.35 -24.23
C PHE A 77 -4.66 16.99 -25.69
N LEU A 78 -3.45 17.31 -26.14
CA LEU A 78 -2.96 16.98 -27.48
C LEU A 78 -1.91 15.86 -27.40
N GLY A 79 -2.37 14.61 -27.48
CA GLY A 79 -1.53 13.40 -27.54
C GLY A 79 -1.06 13.08 -28.98
N LEU A 80 -0.61 14.08 -29.72
CA LEU A 80 -0.34 13.99 -31.16
C LEU A 80 1.18 13.87 -31.46
N PRO A 81 1.56 13.30 -32.61
CA PRO A 81 2.94 13.39 -33.09
C PRO A 81 3.39 14.85 -33.28
N HIS A 82 4.69 15.10 -33.23
CA HIS A 82 5.26 16.44 -33.46
C HIS A 82 4.85 17.02 -34.84
N GLY A 83 4.66 18.33 -34.91
CA GLY A 83 4.26 19.07 -36.09
C GLY A 83 2.75 19.11 -36.34
N HIS A 84 1.94 18.43 -35.52
CA HIS A 84 0.48 18.38 -35.67
C HIS A 84 -0.26 19.20 -34.61
N SER A 85 0.35 19.48 -33.46
CA SER A 85 -0.32 20.22 -32.37
C SER A 85 -0.35 21.71 -32.65
N ALA A 86 0.68 22.28 -33.30
CA ALA A 86 0.76 23.73 -33.55
C ALA A 86 -0.43 24.28 -34.36
N ALA A 87 -0.76 23.65 -35.50
CA ALA A 87 -1.85 24.09 -36.37
C ALA A 87 -3.23 23.95 -35.70
N LEU A 88 -3.39 22.92 -34.88
CA LEU A 88 -4.64 22.67 -34.15
C LEU A 88 -4.80 23.63 -32.97
N ALA A 89 -3.73 23.88 -32.21
CA ALA A 89 -3.72 24.76 -31.05
C ALA A 89 -4.06 26.22 -31.40
N GLN A 90 -3.65 26.70 -32.58
CA GLN A 90 -3.99 28.04 -33.06
C GLN A 90 -5.51 28.26 -33.23
N GLN A 91 -6.27 27.17 -33.42
CA GLN A 91 -7.69 27.23 -33.72
C GLN A 91 -8.60 27.02 -32.50
N LEU A 92 -8.08 26.49 -31.38
CA LEU A 92 -8.86 26.16 -30.16
C LEU A 92 -9.17 27.37 -29.26
N GLY A 93 -8.84 28.59 -29.68
CA GLY A 93 -9.14 29.81 -28.95
C GLY A 93 -8.24 30.06 -27.71
N PRO A 94 -8.23 31.29 -27.17
CA PRO A 94 -7.34 31.66 -26.07
C PRO A 94 -7.77 31.10 -24.70
N ASP A 95 -9.07 30.87 -24.48
CA ASP A 95 -9.63 30.56 -23.16
C ASP A 95 -9.50 29.08 -22.76
N THR A 96 -9.38 28.19 -23.75
CA THR A 96 -9.14 26.76 -23.54
C THR A 96 -7.74 26.53 -22.97
N LEU A 97 -7.64 25.71 -21.93
CA LEU A 97 -6.36 25.20 -21.45
C LEU A 97 -5.87 24.11 -22.41
N ILE A 98 -4.81 24.39 -23.17
CA ILE A 98 -4.21 23.43 -24.08
C ILE A 98 -3.00 22.78 -23.41
N VAL A 99 -3.02 21.46 -23.31
CA VAL A 99 -1.94 20.65 -22.75
C VAL A 99 -1.34 19.80 -23.87
N ASP A 100 -0.23 20.27 -24.43
CA ASP A 100 0.43 19.59 -25.55
C ASP A 100 1.46 18.56 -25.07
N CYS A 101 1.18 17.28 -25.35
CA CYS A 101 2.11 16.18 -25.10
C CYS A 101 3.14 16.01 -26.23
N GLY A 102 2.94 16.70 -27.36
CA GLY A 102 3.90 16.81 -28.45
C GLY A 102 5.10 17.71 -28.09
N ALA A 103 5.92 18.00 -29.11
CA ALA A 103 7.17 18.75 -28.94
C ALA A 103 7.08 20.22 -29.35
N ASP A 104 6.02 20.60 -30.08
CA ASP A 104 5.94 21.82 -30.89
C ASP A 104 6.20 23.11 -30.10
N PHE A 105 5.89 23.11 -28.80
CA PHE A 105 6.03 24.26 -27.91
C PHE A 105 7.05 24.07 -26.78
N ARG A 106 7.91 23.04 -26.84
CA ARG A 106 8.89 22.74 -25.77
C ARG A 106 10.16 23.57 -25.86
N LEU A 107 10.72 23.69 -27.07
CA LEU A 107 12.00 24.38 -27.26
C LEU A 107 11.78 25.89 -27.31
N THR A 108 12.64 26.64 -26.64
CA THR A 108 12.63 28.12 -26.64
C THR A 108 13.54 28.72 -27.70
N ASP A 109 14.47 27.93 -28.23
CA ASP A 109 15.41 28.33 -29.27
C ASP A 109 14.93 27.83 -30.65
N ALA A 110 14.58 28.79 -31.52
CA ALA A 110 14.12 28.52 -32.87
C ALA A 110 15.17 27.82 -33.74
N ALA A 111 16.45 28.15 -33.59
CA ALA A 111 17.52 27.53 -34.37
C ALA A 111 17.74 26.06 -33.94
N ALA A 112 17.63 25.79 -32.64
CA ALA A 112 17.63 24.42 -32.14
C ALA A 112 16.41 23.64 -32.66
N TRP A 113 15.23 24.24 -32.68
CA TRP A 113 14.03 23.63 -33.25
C TRP A 113 14.22 23.27 -34.73
N GLU A 114 14.59 24.24 -35.58
CA GLU A 114 14.78 24.02 -37.02
C GLU A 114 15.81 22.92 -37.29
N LYS A 115 16.92 22.91 -36.54
CA LYS A 115 17.96 21.88 -36.66
C LYS A 115 17.44 20.46 -36.39
N PHE A 116 16.59 20.27 -35.38
CA PHE A 116 16.17 18.94 -34.92
C PHE A 116 14.83 18.46 -35.50
N TYR A 117 13.97 19.40 -35.90
CA TYR A 117 12.61 19.13 -36.38
C TYR A 117 12.40 19.48 -37.85
N GLY A 118 13.23 20.35 -38.44
CA GLY A 118 13.20 20.66 -39.87
C GLY A 118 11.96 21.44 -40.32
N SER A 119 11.32 22.16 -39.40
CA SER A 119 10.15 23.02 -39.67
C SER A 119 10.31 24.37 -38.95
N GLU A 120 9.46 25.33 -39.30
CA GLU A 120 9.37 26.62 -38.59
C GLU A 120 9.02 26.40 -37.11
N HIS A 121 9.60 27.23 -36.24
CA HIS A 121 9.38 27.18 -34.80
C HIS A 121 8.05 27.82 -34.42
N ALA A 122 7.17 27.06 -33.77
CA ALA A 122 5.82 27.50 -33.41
C ALA A 122 5.78 28.43 -32.18
N GLY A 123 6.93 28.70 -31.56
CA GLY A 123 7.04 29.37 -30.26
C GLY A 123 7.19 28.37 -29.11
N SER A 124 7.00 28.85 -27.87
CA SER A 124 7.16 28.02 -26.67
C SER A 124 6.10 28.33 -25.62
N TRP A 125 5.75 27.32 -24.83
CA TRP A 125 4.77 27.42 -23.74
C TRP A 125 5.42 27.08 -22.39
N PRO A 126 4.76 27.40 -21.26
CA PRO A 126 5.16 26.91 -19.94
C PRO A 126 5.43 25.40 -19.96
N TYR A 127 6.64 25.04 -19.54
CA TYR A 127 7.13 23.67 -19.57
C TYR A 127 6.57 22.89 -18.37
N GLY A 128 5.89 21.77 -18.64
CA GLY A 128 5.14 20.98 -17.67
C GLY A 128 5.98 20.11 -16.75
N LEU A 129 7.08 20.64 -16.21
CA LEU A 129 7.90 19.99 -15.18
C LEU A 129 7.96 20.89 -13.93
N PRO A 130 6.96 20.81 -13.03
CA PRO A 130 6.81 21.75 -11.93
C PRO A 130 7.99 21.80 -10.96
N GLU A 131 8.74 20.70 -10.84
CA GLU A 131 9.87 20.55 -9.93
C GLU A 131 11.14 21.30 -10.39
N LEU A 132 11.16 21.82 -11.62
CA LEU A 132 12.26 22.70 -12.04
C LEU A 132 12.16 24.06 -11.34
N PRO A 133 13.29 24.74 -11.06
CA PRO A 133 13.29 26.08 -10.50
C PRO A 133 12.39 27.04 -11.31
N GLY A 134 11.37 27.62 -10.66
CA GLY A 134 10.38 28.50 -11.28
C GLY A 134 9.40 27.81 -12.25
N GLY A 135 9.46 26.48 -12.38
CA GLY A 135 8.58 25.69 -13.25
C GLY A 135 7.13 25.73 -12.77
N ARG A 136 6.91 25.49 -11.48
CA ARG A 136 5.57 25.55 -10.85
C ARG A 136 4.90 26.91 -11.04
N ASP A 137 5.62 28.00 -10.82
CA ASP A 137 5.08 29.36 -10.90
C ASP A 137 4.57 29.70 -12.31
N LYS A 138 5.27 29.24 -13.34
CA LYS A 138 4.86 29.43 -14.75
C LYS A 138 3.59 28.65 -15.12
N LEU A 139 3.23 27.65 -14.33
CA LEU A 139 2.05 26.81 -14.58
C LEU A 139 0.81 27.30 -13.86
N VAL A 140 0.93 28.10 -12.78
CA VAL A 140 -0.24 28.58 -12.03
C VAL A 140 -1.10 29.46 -12.94
N GLY A 141 -2.36 29.06 -13.15
CA GLY A 141 -3.31 29.80 -13.99
C GLY A 141 -2.99 29.82 -15.48
N THR A 142 -1.99 29.09 -15.96
CA THR A 142 -1.67 29.09 -17.40
C THR A 142 -2.81 28.52 -18.23
N LYS A 143 -2.90 28.95 -19.50
CA LYS A 143 -3.78 28.34 -20.52
C LYS A 143 -3.01 27.49 -21.53
N ARG A 144 -1.70 27.36 -21.36
CA ARG A 144 -0.81 26.69 -22.31
C ARG A 144 0.24 25.90 -21.54
N ILE A 145 0.39 24.62 -21.86
CA ILE A 145 1.37 23.73 -21.24
C ILE A 145 2.05 22.92 -22.35
N ALA A 146 3.37 22.96 -22.39
CA ALA A 146 4.19 22.01 -23.16
C ALA A 146 4.70 20.92 -22.22
N VAL A 147 4.15 19.71 -22.32
CA VAL A 147 4.53 18.58 -21.48
C VAL A 147 5.95 18.13 -21.87
N PRO A 148 6.84 17.86 -20.90
CA PRO A 148 8.19 17.38 -21.16
C PRO A 148 8.26 16.09 -21.97
N GLY A 149 9.38 15.89 -22.65
CA GLY A 149 9.79 14.57 -23.11
C GLY A 149 10.13 13.66 -21.94
N CYS A 150 9.81 12.37 -22.08
CA CYS A 150 10.03 11.39 -21.01
C CYS A 150 11.50 11.26 -20.57
N TYR A 151 12.46 11.24 -21.51
CA TYR A 151 13.88 11.22 -21.17
C TYR A 151 14.36 12.54 -20.51
N PRO A 152 14.06 13.73 -21.06
CA PRO A 152 14.31 15.01 -20.39
C PRO A 152 13.80 15.07 -18.96
N THR A 153 12.59 14.55 -18.68
CA THR A 153 12.07 14.48 -17.32
C THR A 153 13.05 13.79 -16.37
N SER A 154 13.44 12.55 -16.68
CA SER A 154 14.37 11.80 -15.82
C SER A 154 15.77 12.44 -15.73
N ALA A 155 16.31 12.93 -16.85
CA ALA A 155 17.65 13.51 -16.89
C ALA A 155 17.72 14.86 -16.16
N LEU A 156 16.71 15.71 -16.31
CA LEU A 156 16.66 17.02 -15.65
C LEU A 156 16.46 16.86 -14.15
N LEU A 157 15.55 15.97 -13.72
CA LEU A 157 15.39 15.64 -12.30
C LEU A 157 16.70 15.05 -11.71
N ALA A 158 17.46 14.30 -12.49
CA ALA A 158 18.74 13.76 -12.04
C ALA A 158 19.87 14.78 -11.98
N LEU A 159 19.86 15.87 -12.75
CA LEU A 159 21.06 16.73 -12.95
C LEU A 159 20.88 18.17 -12.49
N VAL A 160 19.66 18.72 -12.52
CA VAL A 160 19.42 20.15 -12.25
C VAL A 160 19.92 20.59 -10.86
N PRO A 161 19.71 19.85 -9.75
CA PRO A 161 20.20 20.29 -8.44
C PRO A 161 21.72 20.49 -8.40
N ALA A 162 22.48 19.56 -8.98
CA ALA A 162 23.95 19.61 -8.99
C ALA A 162 24.48 20.71 -9.91
N VAL A 163 23.87 20.88 -11.10
CA VAL A 163 24.26 21.92 -12.06
C VAL A 163 23.92 23.31 -11.54
N ALA A 164 22.73 23.49 -10.95
CA ALA A 164 22.28 24.75 -10.36
C ALA A 164 23.17 25.21 -9.19
N ALA A 165 23.67 24.25 -8.40
CA ALA A 165 24.61 24.52 -7.31
C ALA A 165 26.05 24.77 -7.80
N GLY A 166 26.34 24.57 -9.10
CA GLY A 166 27.68 24.71 -9.65
C GLY A 166 28.67 23.65 -9.19
N LEU A 167 28.19 22.53 -8.62
CA LEU A 167 29.03 21.47 -8.06
C LEU A 167 29.57 20.50 -9.11
N VAL A 168 29.05 20.55 -10.34
CA VAL A 168 29.50 19.72 -11.46
C VAL A 168 29.86 20.54 -12.70
N GLU A 169 30.71 19.97 -13.55
CA GLU A 169 30.93 20.50 -14.90
C GLU A 169 29.63 20.35 -15.73
N PRO A 170 29.20 21.38 -16.47
CA PRO A 170 27.98 21.36 -17.28
C PRO A 170 28.11 20.56 -18.58
N ASN A 171 29.14 19.72 -18.70
CA ASN A 171 29.28 18.72 -19.76
C ASN A 171 28.82 17.36 -19.22
N VAL A 172 27.58 17.01 -19.55
CA VAL A 172 26.89 15.86 -18.95
C VAL A 172 26.76 14.71 -19.94
N THR A 173 26.80 13.49 -19.42
CA THR A 173 26.48 12.27 -20.17
C THR A 173 25.24 11.63 -19.57
N VAL A 174 24.31 11.23 -20.43
CA VAL A 174 23.07 10.56 -20.04
C VAL A 174 22.94 9.29 -20.87
N VAL A 175 22.95 8.14 -20.20
CA VAL A 175 22.57 6.86 -20.77
C VAL A 175 21.26 6.45 -20.11
N ALA A 176 20.18 6.38 -20.88
CA ALA A 176 18.87 6.10 -20.33
C ALA A 176 18.25 4.88 -20.99
N VAL A 177 17.95 3.85 -20.19
CA VAL A 177 17.18 2.71 -20.65
C VAL A 177 15.69 3.04 -20.59
N SER A 178 14.90 2.59 -21.57
CA SER A 178 13.47 2.81 -21.63
C SER A 178 12.72 1.56 -22.08
N GLY A 179 11.55 1.34 -21.46
CA GLY A 179 10.54 0.45 -22.01
C GLY A 179 10.02 0.95 -23.36
N THR A 180 9.47 0.02 -24.14
CA THR A 180 9.14 0.26 -25.56
C THR A 180 7.93 1.17 -25.80
N SER A 181 7.05 1.36 -24.81
CA SER A 181 5.91 2.28 -24.96
C SER A 181 6.32 3.73 -25.24
N GLY A 182 7.53 4.13 -24.85
CA GLY A 182 8.10 5.45 -25.17
C GLY A 182 8.38 5.67 -26.66
N ALA A 183 8.44 4.61 -27.47
CA ALA A 183 8.61 4.69 -28.92
C ALA A 183 7.28 4.89 -29.68
N GLY A 184 6.14 4.93 -28.96
CA GLY A 184 4.81 5.09 -29.51
C GLY A 184 4.13 3.77 -29.87
N LYS A 185 2.88 3.86 -30.34
CA LYS A 185 1.99 2.70 -30.60
C LYS A 185 1.90 2.29 -32.07
N SER A 186 2.67 2.93 -32.95
CA SER A 186 2.68 2.60 -34.39
C SER A 186 3.34 1.24 -34.60
N GLY A 187 2.69 0.35 -35.36
CA GLY A 187 3.26 -0.95 -35.72
C GLY A 187 4.50 -0.78 -36.59
N LYS A 188 5.67 -1.07 -36.03
CA LYS A 188 6.96 -1.09 -36.73
C LYS A 188 7.68 -2.39 -36.42
N VAL A 189 8.40 -2.95 -37.39
CA VAL A 189 9.12 -4.23 -37.25
C VAL A 189 10.07 -4.17 -36.05
N ASP A 190 10.82 -3.07 -35.91
CA ASP A 190 11.81 -2.83 -34.86
C ASP A 190 11.22 -2.62 -33.44
N LEU A 191 9.90 -2.63 -33.31
CA LEU A 191 9.14 -2.58 -32.05
C LEU A 191 8.26 -3.82 -31.83
N SER A 192 8.32 -4.80 -32.73
CA SER A 192 7.58 -6.05 -32.56
C SER A 192 8.14 -6.86 -31.39
N ALA A 193 7.30 -7.68 -30.76
CA ALA A 193 7.69 -8.48 -29.60
C ALA A 193 8.90 -9.38 -29.89
N ALA A 194 8.99 -9.94 -31.10
CA ALA A 194 10.09 -10.81 -31.51
C ALA A 194 11.45 -10.08 -31.59
N GLU A 195 11.46 -8.79 -31.96
CA GLU A 195 12.69 -8.00 -32.05
C GLU A 195 13.11 -7.40 -30.70
N VAL A 196 12.13 -7.17 -29.80
CA VAL A 196 12.35 -6.50 -28.52
C VAL A 196 12.66 -7.50 -27.39
N ILE A 197 11.89 -8.58 -27.26
CA ILE A 197 12.00 -9.50 -26.11
C ILE A 197 13.37 -10.18 -26.11
N GLY A 198 14.08 -10.09 -24.99
CA GLY A 198 15.44 -10.65 -24.86
C GLY A 198 16.54 -9.80 -25.51
N SER A 199 16.22 -8.59 -25.99
CA SER A 199 17.17 -7.70 -26.66
C SER A 199 17.24 -6.32 -25.99
N ALA A 200 18.38 -5.66 -26.14
CA ALA A 200 18.56 -4.25 -25.79
C ALA A 200 19.34 -3.54 -26.90
N ARG A 201 18.94 -2.31 -27.26
CA ARG A 201 19.61 -1.55 -28.34
C ARG A 201 19.65 -0.05 -28.07
N ALA A 202 20.81 0.55 -28.30
CA ALA A 202 20.92 2.00 -28.40
C ALA A 202 20.32 2.50 -29.73
N TYR A 203 19.80 3.72 -29.75
CA TYR A 203 19.27 4.32 -30.98
C TYR A 203 19.44 5.84 -30.98
N ASN A 204 19.43 6.47 -32.17
CA ASN A 204 19.56 7.93 -32.33
C ASN A 204 20.72 8.56 -31.52
N VAL A 205 21.85 7.86 -31.46
CA VAL A 205 23.07 8.27 -30.74
C VAL A 205 23.81 9.40 -31.47
N GLY A 206 24.88 9.93 -30.85
CA GLY A 206 25.72 10.95 -31.50
C GLY A 206 25.04 12.32 -31.60
N GLY A 207 24.15 12.64 -30.66
CA GLY A 207 23.41 13.91 -30.64
C GLY A 207 22.25 13.98 -31.63
N ALA A 208 21.82 12.86 -32.20
CA ALA A 208 20.71 12.81 -33.16
C ALA A 208 19.32 12.77 -32.50
N HIS A 209 19.20 12.30 -31.26
CA HIS A 209 17.91 12.20 -30.59
C HIS A 209 17.34 13.59 -30.27
N ARG A 210 16.05 13.82 -30.60
CA ARG A 210 15.39 15.13 -30.48
C ARG A 210 15.20 15.64 -29.05
N HIS A 211 15.33 14.78 -28.05
CA HIS A 211 15.36 15.17 -26.64
C HIS A 211 16.72 15.70 -26.17
N THR A 212 17.81 15.55 -26.94
CA THR A 212 19.12 16.12 -26.59
C THR A 212 19.08 17.65 -26.40
N PRO A 213 18.50 18.46 -27.31
CA PRO A 213 18.39 19.91 -27.11
C PRO A 213 17.48 20.28 -25.93
N GLU A 214 16.49 19.45 -25.61
CA GLU A 214 15.55 19.67 -24.49
C GLU A 214 16.25 19.51 -23.13
N ILE A 215 17.09 18.47 -22.96
CA ILE A 215 17.95 18.31 -21.78
C ILE A 215 18.90 19.51 -21.66
N ALA A 216 19.54 19.90 -22.78
CA ALA A 216 20.49 21.01 -22.77
C ALA A 216 19.81 22.33 -22.38
N GLN A 217 18.61 22.61 -22.90
CA GLN A 217 17.81 23.78 -22.55
C GLN A 217 17.47 23.83 -21.06
N GLY A 218 16.99 22.72 -20.48
CA GLY A 218 16.63 22.67 -19.07
C GLY A 218 17.82 22.90 -18.13
N LEU A 219 19.00 22.40 -18.50
CA LEU A 219 20.22 22.63 -17.74
C LEU A 219 20.75 24.07 -17.90
N ARG A 220 20.69 24.65 -19.10
CA ARG A 220 21.06 26.07 -19.34
C ARG A 220 20.19 27.04 -18.54
N ALA A 221 18.96 26.66 -18.22
CA ALA A 221 18.07 27.50 -17.42
C ALA A 221 18.55 27.71 -15.97
N VAL A 222 19.52 26.93 -15.49
CA VAL A 222 20.01 27.00 -14.11
C VAL A 222 21.51 27.27 -14.00
N THR A 223 22.18 27.61 -15.11
CA THR A 223 23.62 27.95 -15.10
C THR A 223 23.99 28.89 -16.24
N ASP A 224 24.92 29.80 -15.99
CA ASP A 224 25.48 30.69 -17.01
C ASP A 224 26.63 30.05 -17.81
N LYS A 225 27.04 28.83 -17.45
CA LYS A 225 28.10 28.10 -18.16
C LYS A 225 27.56 27.41 -19.40
N ASP A 226 28.42 27.21 -20.39
CA ASP A 226 28.07 26.44 -21.60
C ASP A 226 27.74 24.99 -21.26
N VAL A 227 26.52 24.57 -21.57
CA VAL A 227 26.04 23.19 -21.39
C VAL A 227 26.20 22.38 -22.67
N THR A 228 26.80 21.18 -22.53
CA THR A 228 26.84 20.15 -23.56
C THR A 228 26.24 18.84 -23.03
N VAL A 229 25.50 18.13 -23.88
CA VAL A 229 24.81 16.89 -23.51
C VAL A 229 25.19 15.78 -24.48
N SER A 230 25.81 14.72 -23.96
CA SER A 230 25.91 13.43 -24.64
C SER A 230 24.75 12.55 -24.20
N PHE A 231 23.80 12.28 -25.09
CA PHE A 231 22.61 11.49 -24.76
C PHE A 231 22.51 10.22 -25.62
N THR A 232 22.39 9.09 -24.94
CA THR A 232 22.27 7.76 -25.54
C THR A 232 21.03 7.05 -24.96
N PRO A 233 19.90 7.04 -25.68
CA PRO A 233 18.75 6.26 -25.27
C PRO A 233 18.93 4.80 -25.68
N VAL A 234 18.47 3.89 -24.82
CA VAL A 234 18.56 2.44 -24.99
C VAL A 234 17.18 1.83 -24.79
N LEU A 235 16.66 1.13 -25.79
CA LEU A 235 15.44 0.33 -25.64
C LEU A 235 15.77 -1.00 -24.95
N ILE A 236 14.94 -1.40 -23.98
CA ILE A 236 15.06 -2.65 -23.20
C ILE A 236 13.73 -3.44 -23.22
N PRO A 237 13.71 -4.73 -22.85
CA PRO A 237 12.53 -5.59 -23.00
C PRO A 237 11.53 -5.41 -21.85
N THR A 238 11.12 -4.17 -21.59
CA THR A 238 10.01 -3.82 -20.70
C THR A 238 8.99 -2.98 -21.45
N SER A 239 7.73 -2.99 -21.01
CA SER A 239 6.71 -2.14 -21.63
C SER A 239 6.85 -0.67 -21.18
N ARG A 240 7.14 -0.46 -19.89
CA ARG A 240 7.25 0.85 -19.24
C ARG A 240 8.55 1.01 -18.45
N GLY A 241 8.80 2.24 -18.04
CA GLY A 241 9.90 2.65 -17.17
C GLY A 241 11.05 3.29 -17.93
N ILE A 242 11.65 4.33 -17.35
CA ILE A 242 12.97 4.85 -17.71
C ILE A 242 13.87 4.79 -16.48
N LEU A 243 15.09 4.30 -16.66
CA LEU A 243 16.18 4.48 -15.71
C LEU A 243 17.29 5.26 -16.40
N ALA A 244 17.47 6.51 -16.00
CA ALA A 244 18.51 7.39 -16.51
C ALA A 244 19.73 7.34 -15.60
N THR A 245 20.87 6.93 -16.17
CA THR A 245 22.19 7.06 -15.56
C THR A 245 22.82 8.33 -16.10
N CYS A 246 22.93 9.33 -15.23
CA CYS A 246 23.43 10.66 -15.57
C CYS A 246 24.77 10.89 -14.88
N THR A 247 25.76 11.34 -15.64
CA THR A 247 27.11 11.59 -15.11
C THR A 247 27.63 12.96 -15.50
N ALA A 248 28.42 13.54 -14.61
CA ALA A 248 29.10 14.82 -14.81
C ALA A 248 30.37 14.85 -13.94
N ARG A 249 31.43 15.54 -14.40
CA ARG A 249 32.64 15.67 -13.58
C ARG A 249 32.38 16.54 -12.35
N THR A 250 32.94 16.14 -11.22
CA THR A 250 32.80 16.83 -9.93
C THR A 250 34.09 16.76 -9.14
N THR A 251 34.34 17.79 -8.33
CA THR A 251 35.32 17.73 -7.23
C THR A 251 34.65 17.87 -5.87
N ALA A 252 33.32 18.01 -5.83
CA ALA A 252 32.54 18.09 -4.61
C ALA A 252 32.41 16.72 -3.96
N SER A 253 32.29 16.69 -2.64
CA SER A 253 32.06 15.46 -1.89
C SER A 253 30.63 14.93 -2.11
N VAL A 254 30.40 13.65 -1.79
CA VAL A 254 29.05 13.07 -1.90
C VAL A 254 28.06 13.76 -0.96
N GLU A 255 28.51 14.23 0.20
CA GLU A 255 27.70 14.96 1.18
C GLU A 255 27.29 16.35 0.66
N GLU A 256 28.22 17.08 0.03
CA GLU A 256 27.93 18.38 -0.61
C GLU A 256 26.90 18.23 -1.73
N ILE A 257 27.07 17.20 -2.56
CA ILE A 257 26.10 16.84 -3.59
C ILE A 257 24.76 16.48 -2.94
N ARG A 258 24.74 15.57 -1.96
CA ARG A 258 23.50 15.09 -1.34
C ARG A 258 22.67 16.25 -0.77
N ALA A 259 23.32 17.17 -0.07
CA ALA A 259 22.67 18.33 0.55
C ALA A 259 21.88 19.19 -0.46
N VAL A 260 22.37 19.34 -1.70
CA VAL A 260 21.65 20.14 -2.72
C VAL A 260 20.43 19.39 -3.29
N TYR A 261 20.45 18.06 -3.33
CA TYR A 261 19.27 17.26 -3.72
C TYR A 261 18.24 17.23 -2.61
N GLU A 262 18.66 17.07 -1.36
CA GLU A 262 17.77 17.16 -0.19
C GLU A 262 17.08 18.52 -0.16
N LYS A 263 17.82 19.61 -0.34
CA LYS A 263 17.24 20.96 -0.43
C LYS A 263 16.29 21.09 -1.62
N ALA A 264 16.66 20.62 -2.80
CA ALA A 264 15.84 20.76 -4.01
C ALA A 264 14.52 19.99 -3.90
N TYR A 265 14.52 18.84 -3.21
CA TYR A 265 13.41 17.88 -3.24
C TYR A 265 12.70 17.66 -1.91
N ALA A 266 13.13 18.30 -0.82
CA ALA A 266 12.51 18.17 0.50
C ALA A 266 10.98 18.41 0.50
N SER A 267 10.50 19.34 -0.32
CA SER A 267 9.08 19.68 -0.44
C SER A 267 8.43 19.19 -1.74
N GLU A 268 9.12 18.37 -2.53
CA GLU A 268 8.60 17.90 -3.82
C GLU A 268 7.93 16.52 -3.69
N PRO A 269 6.58 16.46 -3.75
CA PRO A 269 5.83 15.27 -3.37
C PRO A 269 6.04 14.07 -4.29
N PHE A 270 6.46 14.30 -5.52
CA PHE A 270 6.68 13.25 -6.50
C PHE A 270 8.14 12.84 -6.62
N ILE A 271 9.05 13.49 -5.89
CA ILE A 271 10.49 13.20 -5.97
C ILE A 271 10.92 12.50 -4.68
N TYR A 272 11.48 11.32 -4.84
CA TYR A 272 11.97 10.48 -3.76
C TYR A 272 13.48 10.35 -3.88
N LEU A 273 14.21 11.19 -3.15
CA LEU A 273 15.65 10.98 -2.94
C LEU A 273 15.81 9.77 -2.01
N LEU A 274 16.39 8.69 -2.54
CA LEU A 274 16.55 7.45 -1.80
C LEU A 274 17.55 7.61 -0.64
N PRO A 275 17.37 6.86 0.46
CA PRO A 275 18.38 6.73 1.50
C PRO A 275 19.72 6.26 0.92
N GLU A 276 20.81 6.58 1.60
CA GLU A 276 22.13 6.11 1.23
C GLU A 276 22.18 4.58 1.15
N GLY A 277 22.94 4.05 0.19
CA GLY A 277 23.02 2.61 -0.08
C GLY A 277 21.87 2.03 -0.91
N GLN A 278 20.81 2.79 -1.19
CA GLN A 278 19.71 2.35 -2.06
C GLN A 278 19.82 2.92 -3.48
N LEU A 279 19.38 2.13 -4.47
CA LEU A 279 19.40 2.53 -5.88
C LEU A 279 18.00 2.43 -6.52
N PRO A 280 17.63 3.34 -7.44
CA PRO A 280 16.32 3.33 -8.08
C PRO A 280 16.10 2.10 -8.94
N LYS A 281 14.85 1.63 -9.01
CA LYS A 281 14.40 0.56 -9.90
C LYS A 281 13.19 1.06 -10.66
N THR A 282 13.06 0.77 -11.96
CA THR A 282 11.86 1.19 -12.70
C THR A 282 10.60 0.53 -12.18
N GLY A 283 10.68 -0.73 -11.76
CA GLY A 283 9.55 -1.50 -11.23
C GLY A 283 8.85 -0.87 -10.02
N SER A 284 9.55 -0.11 -9.17
CA SER A 284 8.96 0.55 -8.01
C SER A 284 8.15 1.82 -8.34
N VAL A 285 8.28 2.35 -9.55
CA VAL A 285 7.61 3.59 -9.97
C VAL A 285 6.62 3.39 -11.13
N VAL A 286 6.50 2.17 -11.67
CA VAL A 286 5.52 1.88 -12.74
C VAL A 286 4.09 2.16 -12.24
N GLY A 287 3.31 2.86 -13.06
CA GLY A 287 1.93 3.26 -12.76
C GLY A 287 1.82 4.49 -11.87
N SER A 288 2.94 5.03 -11.37
CA SER A 288 2.97 6.20 -10.50
C SER A 288 3.58 7.44 -11.14
N ASN A 289 3.23 8.60 -10.61
CA ASN A 289 3.83 9.88 -10.98
C ASN A 289 5.12 10.18 -10.23
N ALA A 290 5.71 9.19 -9.53
CA ALA A 290 6.92 9.39 -8.76
C ALA A 290 8.18 9.34 -9.64
N ALA A 291 9.24 9.97 -9.15
CA ALA A 291 10.62 9.78 -9.58
C ALA A 291 11.46 9.36 -8.38
N GLN A 292 12.16 8.22 -8.48
CA GLN A 292 13.15 7.81 -7.49
C GLN A 292 14.54 8.25 -7.96
N ILE A 293 15.28 8.90 -7.07
CA ILE A 293 16.61 9.44 -7.36
C ILE A 293 17.61 8.87 -6.36
N ALA A 294 18.78 8.46 -6.83
CA ALA A 294 19.95 8.25 -5.97
C ALA A 294 21.16 8.93 -6.57
N ILE A 295 22.09 9.32 -5.71
CA ILE A 295 23.33 9.98 -6.08
C ILE A 295 24.51 9.23 -5.47
N ALA A 296 25.63 9.23 -6.18
CA ALA A 296 26.92 8.76 -5.70
C ALA A 296 28.03 9.60 -6.34
N VAL A 297 29.19 9.69 -5.69
CA VAL A 297 30.40 10.28 -6.28
C VAL A 297 31.44 9.16 -6.42
N ASP A 298 31.87 8.93 -7.65
CA ASP A 298 33.06 8.13 -7.93
C ASP A 298 34.28 9.03 -7.75
N GLU A 299 34.97 8.88 -6.62
CA GLU A 299 36.10 9.72 -6.23
C GLU A 299 37.30 9.54 -7.17
N ASP A 300 37.56 8.30 -7.59
CA ASP A 300 38.67 7.95 -8.47
C ASP A 300 38.46 8.56 -9.87
N ALA A 301 37.23 8.44 -10.40
CA ALA A 301 36.86 9.00 -11.70
C ALA A 301 36.47 10.49 -11.63
N LYS A 302 36.41 11.08 -10.42
CA LYS A 302 35.94 12.45 -10.16
C LYS A 302 34.60 12.73 -10.84
N THR A 303 33.65 11.82 -10.64
CA THR A 303 32.41 11.78 -11.42
C THR A 303 31.20 11.64 -10.50
N LEU A 304 30.25 12.57 -10.61
CA LEU A 304 28.91 12.39 -10.08
C LEU A 304 28.21 11.31 -10.91
N VAL A 305 27.55 10.38 -10.23
CA VAL A 305 26.59 9.44 -10.80
C VAL A 305 25.22 9.72 -10.17
N ALA A 306 24.30 10.26 -10.95
CA ALA A 306 22.91 10.49 -10.55
C ALA A 306 22.00 9.55 -11.33
N LEU A 307 21.24 8.73 -10.59
CA LEU A 307 20.29 7.77 -11.15
C LEU A 307 18.88 8.31 -10.95
N CYS A 308 18.03 8.25 -11.99
CA CYS A 308 16.62 8.58 -11.88
C CYS A 308 15.73 7.52 -12.54
N ALA A 309 14.81 6.94 -11.76
CA ALA A 309 13.78 6.03 -12.26
C ALA A 309 12.41 6.72 -12.29
N ILE A 310 11.71 6.65 -13.43
CA ILE A 310 10.33 7.11 -13.62
C ILE A 310 9.52 6.10 -14.43
N ASP A 311 8.19 6.13 -14.33
CA ASP A 311 7.32 5.60 -15.40
C ASP A 311 7.31 6.60 -16.57
N ASN A 312 7.72 6.14 -17.75
CA ASN A 312 7.80 6.97 -18.96
C ASN A 312 6.43 7.45 -19.45
N LEU A 313 5.35 6.72 -19.19
CA LEU A 313 3.99 7.10 -19.57
C LEU A 313 3.30 7.91 -18.46
N THR A 314 3.67 7.74 -17.20
CA THR A 314 3.14 8.57 -16.10
C THR A 314 3.99 9.82 -15.91
N LYS A 315 4.95 9.85 -14.97
CA LYS A 315 5.78 11.05 -14.71
C LYS A 315 6.50 11.55 -15.97
N GLY A 316 6.82 10.67 -16.91
CA GLY A 316 7.42 11.04 -18.20
C GLY A 316 6.46 11.58 -19.26
N THR A 317 5.13 11.44 -19.11
CA THR A 317 4.14 11.88 -20.13
C THR A 317 2.80 12.29 -19.51
N GLY A 318 1.84 11.37 -19.35
CA GLY A 318 0.45 11.66 -18.98
C GLY A 318 0.31 12.15 -17.54
N GLY A 319 1.14 11.66 -16.63
CA GLY A 319 1.22 12.15 -15.25
C GLY A 319 1.74 13.58 -15.18
N ALA A 320 2.80 13.92 -15.93
CA ALA A 320 3.27 15.30 -16.04
C ALA A 320 2.20 16.24 -16.64
N ALA A 321 1.45 15.75 -17.63
CA ALA A 321 0.35 16.48 -18.25
C ALA A 321 -0.77 16.79 -17.25
N VAL A 322 -1.26 15.79 -16.52
CA VAL A 322 -2.32 15.96 -15.51
C VAL A 322 -1.82 16.77 -14.31
N GLN A 323 -0.56 16.60 -13.90
CA GLN A 323 0.03 17.37 -12.80
C GLN A 323 0.06 18.86 -13.15
N SER A 324 0.44 19.17 -14.38
CA SER A 324 0.50 20.55 -14.88
C SER A 324 -0.90 21.13 -15.09
N MET A 325 -1.86 20.34 -15.59
CA MET A 325 -3.28 20.73 -15.67
C MET A 325 -3.81 21.12 -14.30
N ASN A 326 -3.53 20.35 -13.26
CA ASN A 326 -4.02 20.65 -11.91
C ASN A 326 -3.49 21.97 -11.38
N ILE A 327 -2.20 22.26 -11.61
CA ILE A 327 -1.60 23.55 -11.23
C ILE A 327 -2.25 24.70 -12.01
N ALA A 328 -2.49 24.52 -13.31
CA ALA A 328 -3.16 25.51 -14.15
C ALA A 328 -4.59 25.82 -13.70
N LEU A 329 -5.33 24.81 -13.26
CA LEU A 329 -6.71 24.94 -12.77
C LEU A 329 -6.79 25.37 -11.29
N GLY A 330 -5.66 25.52 -10.60
CA GLY A 330 -5.62 25.82 -9.17
C GLY A 330 -6.13 24.67 -8.29
N TRP A 331 -6.12 23.44 -8.81
CA TRP A 331 -6.55 22.25 -8.07
C TRP A 331 -5.38 21.76 -7.20
N THR A 332 -5.36 22.19 -5.94
CA THR A 332 -4.30 21.86 -4.98
C THR A 332 -4.52 20.48 -4.35
N GLY A 333 -3.57 19.56 -4.55
CA GLY A 333 -3.49 18.28 -3.82
C GLY A 333 -2.77 17.18 -4.60
N THR A 334 -1.90 16.39 -3.94
CA THR A 334 -1.21 15.23 -4.58
C THR A 334 -2.08 13.99 -4.67
N ARG A 335 -3.32 14.04 -4.17
CA ARG A 335 -4.33 12.97 -4.25
C ARG A 335 -4.83 12.70 -5.67
N THR A 336 -4.42 13.51 -6.65
CA THR A 336 -4.93 13.49 -8.02
C THR A 336 -4.16 12.58 -8.97
N ILE A 337 -2.94 12.13 -8.62
CA ILE A 337 -2.09 11.25 -9.44
C ILE A 337 -1.24 10.38 -8.50
N HIS A 338 -1.37 9.05 -8.59
CA HIS A 338 -0.81 8.08 -7.64
C HIS A 338 0.73 8.15 -7.49
N ARG A 339 1.25 7.93 -6.26
CA ARG A 339 2.70 7.88 -5.94
C ARG A 339 3.32 6.47 -6.02
N GLY A 340 2.52 5.42 -6.22
CA GLY A 340 2.99 4.05 -6.45
C GLY A 340 2.73 3.13 -5.26
N SER A 341 1.83 2.18 -5.48
CA SER A 341 1.49 0.94 -4.75
C SER A 341 0.03 0.66 -5.14
N SER A 342 -0.23 -0.52 -5.68
CA SER A 342 -1.50 -0.92 -6.28
C SER A 342 -2.62 -1.08 -5.24
N THR A 343 -3.71 -0.33 -5.42
CA THR A 343 -5.09 -0.74 -5.11
C THR A 343 -6.07 0.04 -5.99
N VAL A 344 -7.12 -0.63 -6.45
CA VAL A 344 -8.15 -0.19 -7.40
C VAL A 344 -9.15 0.77 -6.73
N ASN A 345 -9.67 1.72 -7.53
CA ASN A 345 -10.62 2.84 -7.28
C ASN A 345 -11.82 2.61 -6.33
N SER A 346 -12.27 3.69 -5.65
CA SER A 346 -13.64 4.25 -5.76
C SER A 346 -13.77 5.60 -5.03
N THR A 347 -14.86 6.32 -5.28
CA THR A 347 -15.03 7.77 -5.09
C THR A 347 -15.89 8.13 -3.87
N SER A 348 -15.41 9.10 -3.08
CA SER A 348 -16.11 9.96 -2.11
C SER A 348 -16.94 9.30 -0.98
N SER A 349 -16.25 8.92 0.08
CA SER A 349 -16.28 9.70 1.33
C SER A 349 -14.82 10.04 1.67
N LEU A 350 -14.52 10.95 2.60
CA LEU A 350 -13.17 10.98 3.18
C LEU A 350 -13.02 9.63 3.89
N THR A 351 -12.54 8.62 3.18
CA THR A 351 -12.40 7.27 3.71
C THR A 351 -11.02 7.13 4.32
N PRO A 352 -10.92 6.54 5.51
CA PRO A 352 -9.65 6.10 6.04
C PRO A 352 -8.90 5.22 5.02
N SER A 353 -7.58 5.39 4.93
CA SER A 353 -6.74 4.61 4.01
C SER A 353 -5.97 3.54 4.79
N LEU A 354 -6.02 2.29 4.31
CA LEU A 354 -5.47 1.13 4.98
C LEU A 354 -4.18 0.66 4.28
N HIS A 355 -3.12 0.38 5.05
CA HIS A 355 -1.77 0.06 4.55
C HIS A 355 -1.19 -1.16 5.29
N ARG A 356 -0.97 -2.28 4.59
CA ARG A 356 -0.44 -3.54 5.19
C ARG A 356 1.09 -3.61 5.26
N ASN A 357 1.78 -2.59 4.77
CA ASN A 357 3.24 -2.45 4.87
C ASN A 357 3.67 -1.52 6.02
N GLN A 358 2.73 -1.17 6.89
CA GLN A 358 2.89 -0.34 8.07
C GLN A 358 2.19 -1.03 9.24
N GLY A 359 2.54 -0.69 10.47
CA GLY A 359 2.02 -1.37 11.66
C GLY A 359 2.04 -0.48 12.89
N VAL A 360 2.45 -1.03 14.03
CA VAL A 360 2.40 -0.38 15.35
C VAL A 360 3.17 0.92 15.50
N THR A 361 4.10 1.23 14.58
CA THR A 361 4.87 2.49 14.56
C THR A 361 4.37 3.49 13.50
N ALA A 362 3.25 3.19 12.82
CA ALA A 362 2.64 4.12 11.88
C ALA A 362 2.02 5.35 12.58
N PRO A 363 1.35 5.21 13.75
CA PRO A 363 0.94 6.36 14.53
C PRO A 363 2.13 7.04 15.20
N GLU A 364 2.06 8.37 15.30
CA GLU A 364 3.07 9.18 15.99
C GLU A 364 3.16 8.82 17.49
N GLY A 365 4.34 9.05 18.09
CA GLY A 365 4.57 8.76 19.51
C GLY A 365 4.81 7.28 19.85
N PHE A 366 5.10 6.44 18.86
CA PHE A 366 5.47 5.04 19.08
C PHE A 366 6.80 4.66 18.44
N ARG A 367 7.58 3.86 19.18
CA ARG A 367 8.74 3.12 18.67
C ARG A 367 8.53 1.63 18.86
N ALA A 368 9.24 0.84 18.07
CA ALA A 368 9.27 -0.59 18.26
C ALA A 368 10.64 -1.15 17.85
N ALA A 369 10.95 -2.33 18.35
CA ALA A 369 12.12 -3.10 17.94
C ALA A 369 11.78 -4.61 18.02
N GLY A 370 12.49 -5.42 17.21
CA GLY A 370 12.41 -6.87 17.27
C GLY A 370 13.80 -7.48 17.07
N ILE A 371 14.20 -8.36 17.98
CA ILE A 371 15.55 -8.96 17.99
C ILE A 371 15.48 -10.48 18.16
N ALA A 372 16.61 -11.14 17.90
CA ALA A 372 16.83 -12.53 18.26
C ALA A 372 17.52 -12.60 19.64
N ALA A 373 16.73 -12.63 20.72
CA ALA A 373 17.22 -12.78 22.09
C ALA A 373 17.67 -14.23 22.39
N GLY A 374 17.40 -15.16 21.46
CA GLY A 374 17.85 -16.56 21.53
C GLY A 374 16.98 -17.43 22.44
N ILE A 375 15.76 -16.98 22.75
CA ILE A 375 14.73 -17.75 23.47
C ILE A 375 14.34 -18.97 22.63
N LYS A 376 14.14 -18.79 21.32
CA LYS A 376 13.92 -19.87 20.34
C LYS A 376 15.23 -20.58 20.02
N ALA A 377 15.19 -21.90 20.00
CA ALA A 377 16.33 -22.71 19.55
C ALA A 377 16.69 -22.48 18.07
N SER A 378 15.76 -22.00 17.25
CA SER A 378 15.99 -21.73 15.81
C SER A 378 16.89 -20.52 15.53
N GLY A 379 17.12 -19.65 16.52
CA GLY A 379 17.87 -18.41 16.36
C GLY A 379 17.15 -17.32 15.55
N LYS A 380 15.88 -17.54 15.15
CA LYS A 380 15.05 -16.51 14.54
C LYS A 380 14.69 -15.43 15.58
N PRO A 381 14.33 -14.20 15.15
CA PRO A 381 13.78 -13.17 16.05
C PRO A 381 12.65 -13.72 16.92
N ASP A 382 12.68 -13.34 18.20
CA ASP A 382 11.85 -13.95 19.24
C ASP A 382 11.51 -13.04 20.43
N LEU A 383 11.99 -11.79 20.42
CA LEU A 383 11.65 -10.76 21.40
C LEU A 383 11.32 -9.45 20.68
N ALA A 384 10.17 -8.85 21.02
CA ALA A 384 9.70 -7.58 20.48
C ALA A 384 9.35 -6.60 21.59
N LEU A 385 9.62 -5.32 21.37
CA LEU A 385 9.26 -4.21 22.24
C LEU A 385 8.43 -3.20 21.44
N VAL A 386 7.31 -2.76 21.99
CA VAL A 386 6.57 -1.57 21.53
C VAL A 386 6.59 -0.56 22.66
N PHE A 387 7.06 0.65 22.36
CA PHE A 387 7.26 1.72 23.34
C PHE A 387 6.43 2.94 22.96
N ASN A 388 5.66 3.45 23.93
CA ASN A 388 4.84 4.65 23.82
C ASN A 388 5.63 5.86 24.37
N GLU A 389 6.08 6.73 23.47
CA GLU A 389 6.81 7.96 23.80
C GLU A 389 5.89 9.01 24.47
N GLY A 390 4.58 8.87 24.35
CA GLY A 390 3.58 9.81 24.84
C GLY A 390 3.20 10.89 23.82
N PRO A 391 2.54 11.98 24.26
CA PRO A 391 2.40 12.44 25.65
C PRO A 391 1.47 11.61 26.55
N ASP A 392 0.46 10.95 26.00
CA ASP A 392 -0.52 10.15 26.74
C ASP A 392 -0.10 8.67 26.82
N LEU A 393 -0.58 7.98 27.87
CA LEU A 393 -0.31 6.55 28.08
C LEU A 393 -1.58 5.71 28.12
N SER A 394 -2.73 6.27 27.76
CA SER A 394 -4.02 5.57 27.89
C SER A 394 -4.00 4.24 27.13
N ALA A 395 -4.46 3.19 27.78
CA ALA A 395 -4.46 1.86 27.21
C ALA A 395 -5.67 1.02 27.65
N ALA A 396 -6.04 0.08 26.80
CA ALA A 396 -7.07 -0.92 27.05
C ALA A 396 -6.62 -2.30 26.55
N GLY A 397 -7.28 -3.36 27.01
CA GLY A 397 -6.99 -4.71 26.57
C GLY A 397 -8.15 -5.67 26.74
N VAL A 398 -8.17 -6.69 25.89
CA VAL A 398 -9.03 -7.87 26.02
C VAL A 398 -8.17 -9.12 26.01
N PHE A 399 -8.58 -10.12 26.79
CA PHE A 399 -7.77 -11.29 27.09
C PHE A 399 -8.56 -12.57 26.90
N THR A 400 -7.82 -13.67 26.81
CA THR A 400 -8.36 -15.03 26.67
C THR A 400 -9.51 -15.31 27.64
N ARG A 401 -10.56 -16.00 27.18
CA ARG A 401 -11.60 -16.54 28.10
C ARG A 401 -11.25 -17.94 28.61
N ASN A 402 -10.11 -18.48 28.22
CA ASN A 402 -9.63 -19.74 28.77
C ASN A 402 -9.44 -19.61 30.29
N LYS A 403 -9.80 -20.67 31.02
CA LYS A 403 -9.65 -20.73 32.48
C LYS A 403 -8.21 -21.03 32.90
N VAL A 404 -7.44 -21.68 32.04
CA VAL A 404 -6.03 -22.00 32.23
C VAL A 404 -5.19 -20.80 31.75
N ARG A 405 -5.33 -19.66 32.43
CA ARG A 405 -4.69 -18.42 31.99
C ARG A 405 -3.19 -18.45 32.24
N ALA A 406 -2.40 -18.07 31.24
CA ALA A 406 -0.96 -17.95 31.35
C ALA A 406 -0.55 -16.82 32.32
N ALA A 407 0.64 -16.95 32.91
CA ALA A 407 1.23 -15.94 33.78
C ALA A 407 1.28 -14.51 33.16
N PRO A 408 1.73 -14.31 31.90
CA PRO A 408 1.73 -12.99 31.24
C PRO A 408 0.34 -12.35 31.11
N VAL A 409 -0.71 -13.15 30.91
CA VAL A 409 -2.09 -12.65 30.85
C VAL A 409 -2.50 -12.10 32.21
N GLN A 410 -2.28 -12.86 33.29
CA GLN A 410 -2.64 -12.43 34.65
C GLN A 410 -1.92 -11.14 35.06
N TRP A 411 -0.64 -11.01 34.71
CA TRP A 411 0.14 -9.79 34.94
C TRP A 411 -0.42 -8.60 34.15
N SER A 412 -0.59 -8.76 32.84
CA SER A 412 -1.02 -7.66 31.97
C SER A 412 -2.46 -7.20 32.28
N GLU A 413 -3.33 -8.11 32.75
CA GLU A 413 -4.64 -7.74 33.30
C GLU A 413 -4.51 -6.85 34.53
N GLN A 414 -3.56 -7.14 35.43
CA GLN A 414 -3.30 -6.31 36.61
C GLN A 414 -2.71 -4.95 36.24
N VAL A 415 -1.75 -4.90 35.31
CA VAL A 415 -1.15 -3.66 34.77
C VAL A 415 -2.22 -2.74 34.20
N LEU A 416 -3.15 -3.27 33.39
CA LEU A 416 -4.23 -2.48 32.77
C LEU A 416 -5.26 -1.91 33.76
N THR A 417 -5.27 -2.35 35.02
CA THR A 417 -6.10 -1.69 36.04
C THR A 417 -5.70 -0.23 36.28
N THR A 418 -4.45 0.14 35.94
CA THR A 418 -3.98 1.54 35.96
C THR A 418 -4.51 2.37 34.79
N GLY A 419 -5.01 1.72 33.73
CA GLY A 419 -5.43 2.34 32.47
C GLY A 419 -4.28 2.89 31.64
N ARG A 420 -3.02 2.60 32.00
CA ARG A 420 -1.83 3.21 31.39
C ARG A 420 -0.79 2.15 30.98
N LEU A 421 -0.22 2.29 29.78
CA LEU A 421 0.91 1.49 29.31
C LEU A 421 1.99 2.37 28.68
N ARG A 422 3.20 2.26 29.21
CA ARG A 422 4.43 2.82 28.61
C ARG A 422 5.00 1.90 27.54
N SER A 423 4.91 0.59 27.73
CA SER A 423 5.44 -0.37 26.78
C SER A 423 4.74 -1.72 26.83
N VAL A 424 4.90 -2.47 25.74
CA VAL A 424 4.54 -3.88 25.63
C VAL A 424 5.79 -4.66 25.23
N ILE A 425 6.18 -5.66 26.03
CA ILE A 425 7.24 -6.62 25.69
C ILE A 425 6.60 -7.96 25.32
N LEU A 426 7.00 -8.53 24.18
CA LEU A 426 6.44 -9.75 23.64
C LEU A 426 7.54 -10.76 23.32
N ASN A 427 7.38 -12.01 23.76
CA ASN A 427 8.25 -13.10 23.31
C ASN A 427 7.46 -14.20 22.60
N SER A 428 8.12 -14.89 21.67
CA SER A 428 7.52 -15.97 20.87
C SER A 428 8.25 -17.32 21.00
N GLY A 429 9.11 -17.45 22.02
CA GLY A 429 9.88 -18.67 22.28
C GLY A 429 9.34 -19.57 23.40
N GLY A 430 8.32 -19.13 24.15
CA GLY A 430 7.66 -19.93 25.20
C GLY A 430 6.40 -19.25 25.71
N ALA A 431 5.32 -19.99 25.93
CA ALA A 431 4.04 -19.39 26.34
C ALA A 431 4.05 -18.88 27.78
N ASN A 432 4.94 -19.40 28.63
CA ASN A 432 4.89 -19.19 30.08
C ASN A 432 3.47 -19.45 30.66
N ALA A 433 2.83 -20.49 30.13
CA ALA A 433 1.55 -21.01 30.57
C ALA A 433 1.78 -22.32 31.34
N CYS A 434 0.97 -22.59 32.36
CA CYS A 434 1.10 -23.79 33.21
C CYS A 434 2.45 -23.90 33.96
N THR A 435 3.11 -22.79 34.25
CA THR A 435 4.46 -22.70 34.87
C THR A 435 4.45 -22.40 36.37
N GLY A 436 3.27 -22.44 37.00
CA GLY A 436 3.09 -22.21 38.44
C GLY A 436 3.51 -20.80 38.92
N PRO A 437 3.71 -20.60 40.23
CA PRO A 437 4.10 -19.31 40.78
C PRO A 437 5.44 -18.77 40.23
N GLY A 438 6.37 -19.67 39.87
CA GLY A 438 7.65 -19.28 39.27
C GLY A 438 7.48 -18.61 37.92
N GLY A 439 6.55 -19.06 37.08
CA GLY A 439 6.25 -18.39 35.81
C GLY A 439 5.67 -16.98 35.99
N PHE A 440 4.86 -16.75 37.03
CA PHE A 440 4.39 -15.40 37.37
C PHE A 440 5.53 -14.49 37.82
N GLN A 441 6.49 -15.02 38.60
CA GLN A 441 7.70 -14.30 38.98
C GLN A 441 8.58 -13.95 37.76
N ASP A 442 8.75 -14.89 36.82
CA ASP A 442 9.48 -14.67 35.57
C ASP A 442 8.86 -13.50 34.75
N THR A 443 7.53 -13.45 34.66
CA THR A 443 6.80 -12.35 34.01
C THR A 443 7.03 -11.02 34.73
N HIS A 444 6.92 -11.00 36.06
CA HIS A 444 7.16 -9.80 36.87
C HIS A 444 8.59 -9.27 36.69
N GLN A 445 9.57 -10.16 36.75
CA GLN A 445 10.98 -9.83 36.58
C GLN A 445 11.26 -9.28 35.17
N THR A 446 10.59 -9.80 34.15
CA THR A 446 10.67 -9.26 32.79
C THR A 446 10.16 -7.81 32.75
N ALA A 447 9.01 -7.53 33.37
CA ALA A 447 8.45 -6.17 33.42
C ALA A 447 9.36 -5.19 34.20
N GLU A 448 9.92 -5.63 35.33
CA GLU A 448 10.89 -4.85 36.11
C GLU A 448 12.15 -4.54 35.31
N ALA A 449 12.68 -5.51 34.56
CA ALA A 449 13.87 -5.32 33.74
C ALA A 449 13.63 -4.34 32.59
N VAL A 450 12.46 -4.40 31.94
CA VAL A 450 12.09 -3.44 30.88
C VAL A 450 11.96 -2.03 31.46
N ALA A 451 11.26 -1.90 32.59
CA ALA A 451 11.10 -0.62 33.27
C ALA A 451 12.44 0.00 33.69
N ALA A 452 13.34 -0.81 34.25
CA ALA A 452 14.69 -0.37 34.60
C ALA A 452 15.49 0.07 33.36
N ALA A 453 15.51 -0.75 32.31
CA ALA A 453 16.24 -0.43 31.08
C ALA A 453 15.73 0.84 30.39
N LEU A 454 14.41 1.06 30.33
CA LEU A 454 13.82 2.29 29.79
C LEU A 454 14.11 3.52 30.67
N SER A 455 14.13 3.33 31.99
CA SER A 455 14.48 4.40 32.93
C SER A 455 15.96 4.80 32.80
N ASP A 456 16.85 3.83 32.69
CA ASP A 456 18.28 4.05 32.44
C ASP A 456 18.53 4.72 31.09
N TRP A 457 17.72 4.39 30.07
CA TRP A 457 17.74 5.04 28.77
C TRP A 457 17.26 6.51 28.79
N GLY A 458 16.42 6.87 29.76
CA GLY A 458 16.01 8.26 30.00
C GLY A 458 14.51 8.52 30.11
N THR A 459 13.68 7.46 30.18
CA THR A 459 12.23 7.59 30.39
C THR A 459 11.83 6.90 31.70
N GLU A 460 11.54 7.69 32.74
CA GLU A 460 11.03 7.15 34.01
C GLU A 460 9.81 6.24 33.76
N THR A 461 9.98 4.96 34.07
CA THR A 461 9.02 3.90 33.77
C THR A 461 8.90 2.97 34.97
N GLY A 462 7.67 2.72 35.43
CA GLY A 462 7.39 1.71 36.44
C GLY A 462 7.07 0.34 35.82
N ALA A 463 7.36 -0.76 36.53
CA ALA A 463 6.99 -2.11 36.08
C ALA A 463 5.48 -2.23 35.81
N ILE A 464 4.64 -1.53 36.60
CA ILE A 464 3.18 -1.48 36.43
C ILE A 464 2.72 -0.69 35.18
N GLU A 465 3.64 -0.18 34.38
CA GLU A 465 3.37 0.45 33.07
C GLU A 465 3.83 -0.44 31.90
N VAL A 466 4.30 -1.67 32.19
CA VAL A 466 4.82 -2.62 31.20
C VAL A 466 3.90 -3.84 31.09
N ALA A 467 3.21 -3.97 29.97
CA ALA A 467 2.51 -5.21 29.63
C ALA A 467 3.50 -6.27 29.12
N VAL A 468 3.28 -7.52 29.51
CA VAL A 468 4.10 -8.67 29.10
C VAL A 468 3.21 -9.67 28.36
N CYS A 469 3.62 -10.04 27.16
CA CYS A 469 2.96 -11.05 26.34
C CYS A 469 3.93 -12.17 25.98
N SER A 470 3.44 -13.41 25.96
CA SER A 470 4.25 -14.57 25.61
C SER A 470 3.45 -15.54 24.74
N THR A 471 4.14 -16.25 23.84
CA THR A 471 3.56 -17.32 23.02
C THR A 471 4.63 -18.36 22.69
N GLY A 472 4.22 -19.61 22.48
CA GLY A 472 5.13 -20.75 22.27
C GLY A 472 4.62 -22.00 23.00
N LEU A 473 5.54 -22.89 23.37
CA LEU A 473 5.21 -24.13 24.08
C LEU A 473 4.66 -23.86 25.49
N ILE A 474 3.73 -24.72 25.93
CA ILE A 474 3.07 -24.67 27.25
C ILE A 474 3.82 -25.61 28.21
N GLY A 475 3.94 -25.23 29.48
CA GLY A 475 4.52 -26.06 30.53
C GLY A 475 5.99 -25.80 30.82
N ASP A 476 6.72 -25.19 29.88
CA ASP A 476 8.12 -24.81 30.06
C ASP A 476 8.28 -23.39 30.61
N ARG A 477 9.19 -23.25 31.58
CA ARG A 477 9.66 -21.94 32.08
C ARG A 477 10.48 -21.24 31.00
N LEU A 478 10.43 -19.90 30.97
CA LEU A 478 11.27 -19.12 30.06
C LEU A 478 12.77 -19.21 30.45
N PRO A 479 13.69 -19.20 29.48
CA PRO A 479 15.13 -19.10 29.75
C PRO A 479 15.48 -17.67 30.19
N MET A 480 15.23 -17.35 31.46
CA MET A 480 15.24 -15.97 31.97
C MET A 480 16.56 -15.23 31.75
N ASP A 481 17.71 -15.90 31.83
CA ASP A 481 19.01 -15.26 31.53
C ASP A 481 19.04 -14.64 30.12
N LYS A 482 18.41 -15.31 29.14
CA LYS A 482 18.30 -14.82 27.77
C LYS A 482 17.25 -13.72 27.63
N VAL A 483 16.12 -13.87 28.31
CA VAL A 483 15.05 -12.86 28.32
C VAL A 483 15.59 -11.53 28.86
N LEU A 484 16.27 -11.56 30.01
CA LEU A 484 16.78 -10.35 30.67
C LEU A 484 17.93 -9.70 29.89
N ALA A 485 18.82 -10.51 29.31
CA ALA A 485 19.86 -10.00 28.40
C ALA A 485 19.22 -9.35 27.16
N GLY A 486 18.24 -10.02 26.55
CA GLY A 486 17.49 -9.51 25.39
C GLY A 486 16.72 -8.24 25.70
N VAL A 487 16.17 -8.07 26.90
CA VAL A 487 15.52 -6.83 27.35
C VAL A 487 16.50 -5.66 27.36
N THR A 488 17.73 -5.88 27.80
CA THR A 488 18.77 -4.84 27.78
C THR A 488 19.13 -4.46 26.34
N GLU A 489 19.34 -5.47 25.49
CA GLU A 489 19.71 -5.30 24.08
C GLU A 489 18.61 -4.61 23.26
N ILE A 490 17.34 -5.03 23.40
CA ILE A 490 16.24 -4.50 22.61
C ILE A 490 15.95 -3.02 22.90
N VAL A 491 16.18 -2.56 24.13
CA VAL A 491 16.09 -1.14 24.49
C VAL A 491 17.23 -0.34 23.87
N HIS A 492 18.45 -0.89 23.83
CA HIS A 492 19.56 -0.25 23.12
C HIS A 492 19.32 -0.17 21.60
N GLU A 493 18.83 -1.24 20.97
CA GLU A 493 18.51 -1.25 19.54
C GLU A 493 17.41 -0.23 19.20
N MET A 494 16.36 -0.16 20.02
CA MET A 494 15.30 0.86 19.90
C MET A 494 15.84 2.30 19.96
N ALA A 495 16.91 2.53 20.74
CA ALA A 495 17.53 3.85 20.87
C ALA A 495 18.29 4.31 19.61
N GLY A 496 18.65 3.39 18.71
CA GLY A 496 19.51 3.63 17.54
C GLY A 496 18.83 4.28 16.32
N GLY A 497 17.49 4.35 16.24
CA GLY A 497 16.81 4.94 15.07
C GLY A 497 15.27 4.84 15.07
N LEU A 498 14.61 5.64 14.22
CA LEU A 498 13.15 5.81 14.12
C LEU A 498 12.53 4.85 13.08
N SER A 499 12.40 3.55 13.39
CA SER A 499 11.38 2.63 12.85
C SER A 499 11.80 1.16 13.06
N GLY A 500 11.01 0.38 13.81
CA GLY A 500 11.24 -1.06 14.00
C GLY A 500 9.96 -1.90 14.07
N GLY A 501 8.87 -1.40 13.48
CA GLY A 501 7.56 -2.06 13.52
C GLY A 501 7.50 -3.38 12.76
N ASP A 502 8.17 -3.48 11.60
CA ASP A 502 8.21 -4.72 10.80
C ASP A 502 9.05 -5.78 11.53
N GLU A 503 10.18 -5.36 12.13
CA GLU A 503 11.04 -6.20 12.96
C GLU A 503 10.30 -6.74 14.17
N ALA A 504 9.54 -5.90 14.87
CA ALA A 504 8.68 -6.32 15.99
C ALA A 504 7.61 -7.32 15.53
N ALA A 505 6.92 -7.06 14.41
CA ALA A 505 5.92 -7.97 13.85
C ALA A 505 6.52 -9.34 13.46
N ARG A 506 7.77 -9.36 12.98
CA ARG A 506 8.50 -10.61 12.70
C ARG A 506 8.92 -11.35 13.96
N ALA A 507 9.36 -10.63 14.98
CA ALA A 507 9.85 -11.23 16.22
C ALA A 507 8.75 -11.92 17.04
N ILE A 508 7.48 -11.56 16.85
CA ILE A 508 6.36 -12.22 17.55
C ILE A 508 5.83 -13.49 16.84
N MET A 509 6.27 -13.79 15.61
CA MET A 509 5.79 -14.94 14.82
C MET A 509 6.18 -16.29 15.45
N THR A 510 5.32 -17.30 15.35
CA THR A 510 5.61 -18.69 15.73
C THR A 510 5.59 -19.62 14.51
N THR A 511 4.42 -20.16 14.19
CA THR A 511 4.12 -21.01 13.03
C THR A 511 3.62 -20.20 11.84
N ASP A 512 3.39 -18.90 12.05
CA ASP A 512 3.10 -17.90 11.03
C ASP A 512 4.11 -17.98 9.87
N THR A 513 3.63 -17.89 8.62
CA THR A 513 4.51 -17.87 7.44
C THR A 513 4.88 -16.45 7.02
N VAL A 514 4.05 -15.47 7.41
CA VAL A 514 4.24 -14.04 7.13
C VAL A 514 3.93 -13.17 8.35
N PRO A 515 4.60 -12.00 8.52
CA PRO A 515 4.22 -11.03 9.55
C PRO A 515 2.86 -10.42 9.21
N LYS A 516 2.07 -10.11 10.25
CA LYS A 516 0.74 -9.53 10.07
C LYS A 516 0.73 -8.13 10.67
N GLN A 517 0.49 -7.14 9.84
CA GLN A 517 0.50 -5.73 10.24
C GLN A 517 -0.42 -4.91 9.35
N VAL A 518 -0.94 -3.81 9.89
CA VAL A 518 -1.77 -2.87 9.17
C VAL A 518 -1.73 -1.49 9.83
N ALA A 519 -1.85 -0.44 9.03
CA ALA A 519 -2.11 0.92 9.51
C ALA A 519 -3.27 1.56 8.76
N LEU A 520 -4.22 2.12 9.51
CA LEU A 520 -5.30 2.95 9.02
C LEU A 520 -4.97 4.41 9.28
N HIS A 521 -4.78 5.18 8.22
CA HIS A 521 -4.60 6.63 8.28
C HIS A 521 -5.96 7.29 8.11
N HIS A 522 -6.45 7.91 9.18
CA HIS A 522 -7.73 8.63 9.17
C HIS A 522 -7.60 9.93 8.36
N PRO A 523 -8.65 10.35 7.63
CA PRO A 523 -8.61 11.60 6.86
C PRO A 523 -8.37 12.84 7.70
N ASP A 524 -8.77 12.80 8.97
CA ASP A 524 -8.55 13.87 9.93
C ASP A 524 -7.14 13.88 10.53
N LYS A 525 -6.19 13.13 9.95
CA LYS A 525 -4.75 13.14 10.31
C LYS A 525 -4.42 12.57 11.69
N TRP A 526 -5.12 11.51 12.07
CA TRP A 526 -4.70 10.60 13.13
C TRP A 526 -4.68 9.17 12.56
N THR A 527 -3.99 8.26 13.21
CA THR A 527 -3.63 6.96 12.67
C THR A 527 -3.88 5.86 13.69
N VAL A 528 -4.37 4.71 13.23
CA VAL A 528 -4.40 3.46 14.01
C VAL A 528 -3.46 2.46 13.34
N GLY A 529 -2.41 2.05 14.04
CA GLY A 529 -1.45 1.03 13.60
C GLY A 529 -1.62 -0.26 14.37
N ALA A 530 -1.31 -1.40 13.79
CA ALA A 530 -1.35 -2.66 14.52
C ALA A 530 -0.41 -3.73 13.94
N MET A 531 -0.08 -4.69 14.79
CA MET A 531 0.58 -5.94 14.42
C MET A 531 -0.12 -7.11 15.12
N ALA A 532 -0.08 -8.28 14.51
CA ALA A 532 -0.61 -9.51 15.06
C ALA A 532 0.29 -10.71 14.79
N LYS A 533 0.14 -11.72 15.63
CA LYS A 533 0.58 -13.10 15.41
C LYS A 533 -0.62 -14.04 15.51
N GLY A 534 -0.55 -15.20 14.88
CA GLY A 534 -1.48 -16.33 15.02
C GLY A 534 -1.60 -17.11 13.72
N ALA A 535 -1.43 -18.44 13.79
CA ALA A 535 -1.60 -19.34 12.65
C ALA A 535 -2.31 -20.65 13.05
N GLY A 536 -2.13 -21.13 14.28
CA GLY A 536 -2.87 -22.26 14.85
C GLY A 536 -3.31 -22.03 16.30
N MET A 537 -4.12 -22.97 16.82
CA MET A 537 -4.86 -22.85 18.07
C MET A 537 -5.64 -21.55 18.10
N MET A 538 -6.50 -21.36 17.09
CA MET A 538 -7.23 -20.13 16.84
C MET A 538 -8.73 -20.33 16.87
N ALA A 539 -9.39 -20.09 18.01
CA ALA A 539 -10.85 -20.10 18.10
C ALA A 539 -11.41 -18.99 19.00
N PRO A 540 -12.69 -18.61 18.86
CA PRO A 540 -13.17 -17.40 19.46
C PRO A 540 -13.41 -17.52 20.97
N SER A 541 -13.24 -16.41 21.68
CA SER A 541 -12.60 -16.25 23.01
C SER A 541 -11.12 -15.85 22.97
N LEU A 542 -10.73 -15.24 21.85
CA LEU A 542 -9.37 -15.03 21.39
C LEU A 542 -8.66 -16.37 21.11
N ALA A 543 -8.01 -16.38 19.96
CA ALA A 543 -7.14 -17.40 19.36
C ALA A 543 -5.68 -17.18 19.82
N THR A 544 -4.74 -18.15 19.72
CA THR A 544 -3.33 -17.96 20.16
C THR A 544 -2.72 -16.80 19.38
N MET A 545 -2.91 -15.61 19.91
CA MET A 545 -2.88 -14.38 19.17
C MET A 545 -2.40 -13.33 20.13
N LEU A 546 -1.32 -12.69 19.73
CA LEU A 546 -0.81 -11.50 20.38
C LEU A 546 -1.06 -10.38 19.39
N VAL A 547 -1.83 -9.39 19.80
CA VAL A 547 -2.13 -8.21 18.99
C VAL A 547 -1.78 -6.97 19.80
N VAL A 548 -1.04 -6.08 19.16
CA VAL A 548 -0.80 -4.73 19.68
C VAL A 548 -1.34 -3.76 18.65
N ILE A 549 -2.24 -2.89 19.11
CA ILE A 549 -2.83 -1.79 18.36
C ILE A 549 -2.35 -0.50 19.02
N THR A 550 -1.96 0.46 18.20
CA THR A 550 -1.48 1.77 18.61
C THR A 550 -2.31 2.85 17.89
N THR A 551 -2.49 3.99 18.54
CA THR A 551 -3.10 5.16 17.92
C THR A 551 -2.47 6.45 18.44
N ASP A 552 -2.26 7.42 17.55
CA ASP A 552 -1.80 8.75 17.93
C ASP A 552 -2.96 9.69 18.27
N ALA A 553 -4.21 9.25 18.11
CA ALA A 553 -5.39 9.97 18.56
C ALA A 553 -5.43 10.10 20.07
N VAL A 554 -5.92 11.24 20.55
CA VAL A 554 -6.21 11.50 21.97
C VAL A 554 -7.49 10.75 22.36
N ALA A 555 -7.35 9.66 23.10
CA ALA A 555 -8.48 8.87 23.60
C ALA A 555 -8.20 8.41 25.04
N ASP A 556 -9.18 8.57 25.92
CA ASP A 556 -9.06 8.08 27.29
C ASP A 556 -9.28 6.57 27.38
N THR A 557 -8.91 5.98 28.51
CA THR A 557 -9.00 4.55 28.77
C THR A 557 -10.41 3.97 28.53
N GLU A 558 -11.48 4.70 28.84
CA GLU A 558 -12.84 4.18 28.67
C GLU A 558 -13.25 4.19 27.19
N ALA A 559 -12.87 5.22 26.44
CA ALA A 559 -13.05 5.27 24.99
C ALA A 559 -12.30 4.13 24.28
N LEU A 560 -11.04 3.86 24.67
CA LEU A 560 -10.26 2.75 24.13
C LEU A 560 -10.87 1.38 24.48
N LYS A 561 -11.34 1.20 25.72
CA LYS A 561 -12.02 -0.05 26.14
C LYS A 561 -13.28 -0.31 25.33
N LEU A 562 -14.09 0.72 25.11
CA LEU A 562 -15.33 0.61 24.34
C LEU A 562 -15.03 0.23 22.88
N ALA A 563 -14.12 0.96 22.22
CA ALA A 563 -13.72 0.68 20.84
C ALA A 563 -13.16 -0.72 20.67
N LEU A 564 -12.24 -1.12 21.56
CA LEU A 564 -11.61 -2.44 21.50
C LEU A 564 -12.63 -3.57 21.74
N LYS A 565 -13.53 -3.41 22.72
CA LYS A 565 -14.58 -4.41 22.99
C LYS A 565 -15.52 -4.57 21.80
N ASN A 566 -15.97 -3.47 21.21
CA ASN A 566 -16.87 -3.47 20.06
C ASN A 566 -16.21 -4.10 18.83
N ALA A 567 -14.96 -3.76 18.57
CA ALA A 567 -14.18 -4.33 17.48
C ALA A 567 -13.94 -5.83 17.68
N ALA A 568 -13.45 -6.25 18.85
CA ALA A 568 -13.13 -7.65 19.14
C ALA A 568 -14.36 -8.57 19.01
N ALA A 569 -15.52 -8.13 19.50
CA ALA A 569 -16.78 -8.87 19.44
C ALA A 569 -17.25 -9.19 18.01
N LYS A 570 -16.82 -8.39 17.02
CA LYS A 570 -17.17 -8.54 15.60
C LYS A 570 -16.05 -9.13 14.74
N THR A 571 -14.83 -9.21 15.27
CA THR A 571 -13.62 -9.62 14.52
C THR A 571 -12.97 -10.85 15.16
N PHE A 572 -12.08 -10.67 16.14
CA PHE A 572 -11.33 -11.74 16.79
C PHE A 572 -12.23 -12.80 17.45
N ASP A 573 -13.38 -12.39 18.03
CA ASP A 573 -14.38 -13.32 18.59
C ASP A 573 -15.24 -14.02 17.53
N ARG A 574 -14.98 -13.78 16.25
CA ARG A 574 -15.63 -14.43 15.10
C ARG A 574 -14.64 -15.10 14.15
N LEU A 575 -13.37 -15.23 14.54
CA LEU A 575 -12.36 -16.01 13.84
C LEU A 575 -12.20 -17.38 14.54
N ASP A 576 -12.50 -18.46 13.83
CA ASP A 576 -12.45 -19.85 14.33
C ASP A 576 -11.82 -20.78 13.31
N ILE A 577 -10.56 -21.16 13.50
CA ILE A 577 -9.81 -22.08 12.65
C ILE A 577 -10.00 -23.53 13.12
N ASP A 578 -9.88 -23.80 14.42
CA ASP A 578 -9.71 -25.15 14.96
C ASP A 578 -10.49 -25.44 16.25
N GLY A 579 -11.35 -24.52 16.71
CA GLY A 579 -12.11 -24.67 17.94
C GLY A 579 -11.29 -24.57 19.25
N SER A 580 -9.97 -24.35 19.19
CA SER A 580 -9.07 -24.31 20.34
C SER A 580 -8.73 -22.86 20.76
N CYS A 581 -9.29 -22.43 21.89
CA CYS A 581 -9.00 -21.14 22.54
C CYS A 581 -7.68 -21.22 23.33
N SER A 582 -6.74 -20.29 23.11
CA SER A 582 -5.42 -20.37 23.74
C SER A 582 -5.43 -20.04 25.23
N THR A 583 -4.28 -20.17 25.86
CA THR A 583 -4.06 -19.76 27.25
C THR A 583 -3.46 -18.35 27.38
N ASN A 584 -3.09 -17.73 26.25
CA ASN A 584 -2.20 -16.55 26.17
C ASN A 584 -2.78 -15.36 25.41
N ASP A 585 -3.93 -15.53 24.81
CA ASP A 585 -4.51 -14.61 23.85
C ASP A 585 -4.69 -13.23 24.48
N THR A 586 -4.14 -12.22 23.81
CA THR A 586 -4.04 -10.87 24.34
C THR A 586 -4.13 -9.87 23.19
N VAL A 587 -5.07 -8.92 23.28
CA VAL A 587 -5.17 -7.78 22.37
C VAL A 587 -5.05 -6.50 23.21
N LEU A 588 -4.05 -5.69 22.92
CA LEU A 588 -3.81 -4.41 23.60
C LEU A 588 -4.03 -3.26 22.62
N LEU A 589 -4.62 -2.17 23.10
CA LEU A 589 -4.79 -0.91 22.38
C LEU A 589 -4.19 0.22 23.20
N LEU A 590 -3.18 0.91 22.66
CA LEU A 590 -2.47 2.02 23.30
C LEU A 590 -2.70 3.32 22.53
N SER A 591 -2.89 4.43 23.24
CA SER A 591 -2.96 5.79 22.70
C SER A 591 -1.76 6.60 23.18
N SER A 592 -1.01 7.19 22.24
CA SER A 592 0.05 8.16 22.54
C SER A 592 -0.48 9.58 22.64
N GLY A 593 -1.61 9.88 22.01
CA GLY A 593 -2.17 11.23 21.92
C GLY A 593 -1.32 12.22 21.09
N ALA A 594 -0.26 11.75 20.41
CA ALA A 594 0.71 12.60 19.72
C ALA A 594 0.14 13.41 18.55
N SER A 595 -0.97 12.95 17.93
CA SER A 595 -1.65 13.73 16.89
C SER A 595 -2.35 14.98 17.43
N GLU A 596 -2.58 15.04 18.74
CA GLU A 596 -3.40 16.06 19.43
C GLU A 596 -4.89 16.07 19.01
N ILE A 597 -5.34 15.06 18.25
CA ILE A 597 -6.71 14.99 17.71
C ILE A 597 -7.55 14.04 18.55
N ARG A 598 -8.69 14.53 19.04
CA ARG A 598 -9.70 13.73 19.74
C ARG A 598 -10.84 13.37 18.78
N PRO A 599 -10.86 12.15 18.22
CA PRO A 599 -11.99 11.70 17.42
C PRO A 599 -13.24 11.52 18.27
N SER A 600 -14.41 11.50 17.62
CA SER A 600 -15.62 10.98 18.24
C SER A 600 -15.48 9.48 18.56
N GLN A 601 -16.28 8.97 19.50
CA GLN A 601 -16.26 7.55 19.83
C GLN A 601 -16.59 6.68 18.61
N SER A 602 -17.52 7.10 17.75
CA SER A 602 -17.87 6.35 16.54
C SER A 602 -16.72 6.25 15.55
N GLU A 603 -15.96 7.34 15.35
CA GLU A 603 -14.80 7.34 14.45
C GLU A 603 -13.67 6.44 14.99
N LEU A 604 -13.47 6.46 16.32
CA LEU A 604 -12.51 5.56 16.97
C LEU A 604 -12.95 4.09 16.86
N ASP A 605 -14.22 3.79 17.13
CA ASP A 605 -14.80 2.44 17.01
C ASP A 605 -14.63 1.91 15.59
N ASP A 606 -14.96 2.71 14.57
CA ASP A 606 -14.87 2.32 13.16
C ASP A 606 -13.42 2.09 12.72
N ALA A 607 -12.49 2.95 13.14
CA ALA A 607 -11.07 2.81 12.81
C ALA A 607 -10.44 1.58 13.45
N VAL A 608 -10.71 1.35 14.75
CA VAL A 608 -10.22 0.17 15.48
C VAL A 608 -10.85 -1.10 14.90
N PHE A 609 -12.16 -1.10 14.61
CA PHE A 609 -12.82 -2.21 13.95
C PHE A 609 -12.18 -2.55 12.60
N THR A 610 -11.93 -1.56 11.75
CA THR A 610 -11.35 -1.76 10.42
C THR A 610 -9.95 -2.39 10.50
N VAL A 611 -9.12 -1.93 11.43
CA VAL A 611 -7.78 -2.49 11.67
C VAL A 611 -7.87 -3.93 12.19
N CYS A 612 -8.75 -4.20 13.16
CA CYS A 612 -8.96 -5.55 13.68
C CYS A 612 -9.49 -6.51 12.60
N ASP A 613 -10.41 -6.05 11.74
CA ASP A 613 -11.02 -6.87 10.69
C ASP A 613 -10.00 -7.27 9.62
N ASP A 614 -9.11 -6.34 9.26
CA ASP A 614 -8.01 -6.62 8.33
C ASP A 614 -7.01 -7.61 8.91
N LEU A 615 -6.64 -7.46 10.19
CA LEU A 615 -5.79 -8.42 10.88
C LEU A 615 -6.46 -9.81 10.94
N CYS A 616 -7.76 -9.91 11.19
CA CYS A 616 -8.49 -11.18 11.12
C CYS A 616 -8.40 -11.83 9.73
N ALA A 617 -8.48 -11.05 8.64
CA ALA A 617 -8.31 -11.57 7.29
C ALA A 617 -6.86 -12.07 7.05
N GLN A 618 -5.86 -11.36 7.58
CA GLN A 618 -4.46 -11.81 7.51
C GLN A 618 -4.21 -13.08 8.33
N LEU A 619 -4.78 -13.18 9.54
CA LEU A 619 -4.73 -14.38 10.39
C LEU A 619 -5.39 -15.58 9.71
N GLN A 620 -6.56 -15.39 9.12
CA GLN A 620 -7.27 -16.44 8.37
C GLN A 620 -6.48 -16.89 7.13
N GLY A 621 -5.89 -15.94 6.39
CA GLY A 621 -5.13 -16.21 5.17
C GLY A 621 -3.78 -16.90 5.41
N ASP A 622 -3.26 -16.87 6.65
CA ASP A 622 -2.00 -17.49 7.06
C ASP A 622 -2.22 -18.57 8.13
N ALA A 623 -3.44 -19.08 8.28
CA ALA A 623 -3.71 -20.16 9.21
C ALA A 623 -3.02 -21.46 8.78
N GLU A 624 -2.62 -22.29 9.74
CA GLU A 624 -1.90 -23.55 9.53
C GLU A 624 -2.61 -24.45 8.52
N GLY A 625 -1.87 -24.87 7.49
CA GLY A 625 -2.40 -25.68 6.39
C GLY A 625 -3.59 -25.09 5.59
N VAL A 626 -3.90 -23.80 5.69
CA VAL A 626 -5.04 -23.21 4.96
C VAL A 626 -4.91 -23.39 3.45
N THR A 627 -5.99 -23.82 2.80
CA THR A 627 -6.10 -23.78 1.33
C THR A 627 -7.31 -22.99 0.86
N LYS A 628 -8.34 -22.88 1.71
CA LYS A 628 -9.57 -22.12 1.49
C LYS A 628 -9.90 -21.26 2.71
N ARG A 629 -10.21 -19.99 2.46
CA ARG A 629 -10.77 -19.07 3.45
C ARG A 629 -12.29 -19.13 3.35
N ILE A 630 -12.95 -19.38 4.47
CA ILE A 630 -14.39 -19.62 4.50
C ILE A 630 -15.07 -18.57 5.39
N ALA A 631 -16.16 -18.00 4.88
CA ALA A 631 -17.09 -17.18 5.66
C ALA A 631 -18.42 -17.95 5.79
N ILE A 632 -18.80 -18.29 7.02
CA ILE A 632 -20.08 -18.96 7.30
C ILE A 632 -21.02 -17.94 7.93
N THR A 633 -22.07 -17.57 7.20
CA THR A 633 -23.12 -16.67 7.67
C THR A 633 -24.36 -17.50 7.97
N VAL A 634 -24.81 -17.45 9.22
CA VAL A 634 -26.12 -17.96 9.62
C VAL A 634 -27.05 -16.77 9.77
N LYS A 635 -28.17 -16.78 9.03
CA LYS A 635 -29.20 -15.74 9.08
C LYS A 635 -30.56 -16.34 9.41
N GLY A 636 -31.52 -15.46 9.69
CA GLY A 636 -32.87 -15.88 10.05
C GLY A 636 -32.93 -16.59 11.40
N ALA A 637 -32.00 -16.31 12.33
CA ALA A 637 -31.97 -16.88 13.67
C ALA A 637 -32.85 -16.09 14.65
N ALA A 638 -33.24 -16.73 15.77
CA ALA A 638 -34.03 -16.10 16.83
C ALA A 638 -33.26 -15.02 17.60
N SER A 639 -31.93 -15.13 17.66
CA SER A 639 -31.03 -14.12 18.23
C SER A 639 -29.66 -14.14 17.51
N GLU A 640 -28.86 -13.08 17.68
CA GLU A 640 -27.48 -13.07 17.17
C GLU A 640 -26.60 -14.13 17.86
N ASP A 641 -26.86 -14.44 19.13
CA ASP A 641 -26.15 -15.49 19.86
C ASP A 641 -26.45 -16.87 19.25
N ASP A 642 -27.72 -17.15 18.92
CA ASP A 642 -28.10 -18.38 18.22
C ASP A 642 -27.43 -18.47 16.84
N ALA A 643 -27.38 -17.37 16.09
CA ALA A 643 -26.67 -17.33 14.81
C ALA A 643 -25.17 -17.66 14.98
N LEU A 644 -24.52 -17.08 16.00
CA LEU A 644 -23.11 -17.36 16.32
C LEU A 644 -22.89 -18.81 16.74
N VAL A 645 -23.78 -19.38 17.56
CA VAL A 645 -23.74 -20.78 18.00
C VAL A 645 -23.84 -21.72 16.80
N ALA A 646 -24.80 -21.49 15.92
CA ALA A 646 -24.98 -22.29 14.70
C ALA A 646 -23.77 -22.15 13.74
N ALA A 647 -23.29 -20.93 13.51
CA ALA A 647 -22.14 -20.67 12.63
C ALA A 647 -20.87 -21.34 13.17
N ARG A 648 -20.66 -21.33 14.50
CA ARG A 648 -19.53 -22.04 15.14
C ARG A 648 -19.64 -23.55 15.03
N ALA A 649 -20.85 -24.10 15.17
CA ALA A 649 -21.07 -25.54 14.98
C ALA A 649 -20.62 -25.98 13.57
N LEU A 650 -20.97 -25.19 12.56
CA LEU A 650 -20.53 -25.41 11.17
C LEU A 650 -19.02 -25.21 10.99
N ALA A 651 -18.46 -24.12 11.53
CA ALA A 651 -17.05 -23.77 11.36
C ALA A 651 -16.07 -24.79 11.98
N ARG A 652 -16.55 -25.54 12.99
CA ARG A 652 -15.78 -26.57 13.72
C ARG A 652 -16.03 -27.98 13.23
N ASP A 653 -17.05 -28.21 12.40
CA ASP A 653 -17.38 -29.55 11.95
C ASP A 653 -16.36 -30.07 10.94
N SER A 654 -15.69 -31.18 11.28
CA SER A 654 -14.64 -31.76 10.45
C SER A 654 -15.15 -32.22 9.08
N LEU A 655 -16.41 -32.67 8.97
CA LEU A 655 -16.98 -33.09 7.69
C LEU A 655 -17.25 -31.88 6.79
N VAL A 656 -17.78 -30.80 7.33
CA VAL A 656 -17.94 -29.53 6.61
C VAL A 656 -16.58 -29.03 6.12
N LYS A 657 -15.59 -28.90 7.01
CA LYS A 657 -14.26 -28.37 6.66
C LYS A 657 -13.52 -29.23 5.62
N THR A 658 -13.63 -30.56 5.71
CA THR A 658 -13.00 -31.47 4.72
C THR A 658 -13.73 -31.50 3.38
N ALA A 659 -15.05 -31.27 3.35
CA ALA A 659 -15.78 -31.11 2.09
C ALA A 659 -15.33 -29.83 1.36
N LEU A 660 -15.18 -28.73 2.12
CA LEU A 660 -14.70 -27.45 1.59
C LEU A 660 -13.25 -27.55 1.08
N PHE A 661 -12.37 -28.26 1.79
CA PHE A 661 -11.01 -28.61 1.28
C PHE A 661 -11.09 -29.33 -0.07
N GLY A 662 -11.98 -30.33 -0.19
CA GLY A 662 -12.22 -31.09 -1.41
C GLY A 662 -12.95 -30.33 -2.52
N SER A 663 -13.29 -29.03 -2.30
CA SER A 663 -14.13 -28.24 -3.20
C SER A 663 -15.49 -28.90 -3.50
N ASP A 664 -16.04 -29.65 -2.53
CA ASP A 664 -17.33 -30.34 -2.61
C ASP A 664 -18.43 -29.47 -1.98
N PRO A 665 -19.44 -28.99 -2.75
CA PRO A 665 -20.58 -28.20 -2.23
C PRO A 665 -21.57 -29.07 -1.46
N ASN A 666 -21.08 -29.72 -0.40
CA ASN A 666 -21.78 -30.74 0.35
C ASN A 666 -22.75 -30.14 1.37
N TRP A 667 -23.87 -29.60 0.87
CA TRP A 667 -24.91 -29.03 1.71
C TRP A 667 -25.54 -30.05 2.68
N GLY A 668 -25.47 -31.35 2.37
CA GLY A 668 -25.88 -32.41 3.30
C GLY A 668 -25.06 -32.43 4.58
N ARG A 669 -23.72 -32.22 4.49
CA ARG A 669 -22.85 -32.09 5.66
C ARG A 669 -23.13 -30.80 6.44
N VAL A 670 -23.46 -29.71 5.75
CA VAL A 670 -23.91 -28.46 6.39
C VAL A 670 -25.18 -28.69 7.19
N LEU A 671 -26.21 -29.32 6.61
CA LEU A 671 -27.46 -29.63 7.32
C LEU A 671 -27.24 -30.59 8.50
N ALA A 672 -26.37 -31.59 8.35
CA ALA A 672 -26.04 -32.51 9.44
C ALA A 672 -25.38 -31.79 10.63
N ALA A 673 -24.48 -30.84 10.36
CA ALA A 673 -23.77 -30.09 11.39
C ALA A 673 -24.65 -29.01 12.06
N VAL A 674 -25.42 -28.24 11.30
CA VAL A 674 -26.33 -27.23 11.89
C VAL A 674 -27.53 -27.87 12.58
N GLY A 675 -28.00 -29.03 12.12
CA GLY A 675 -29.15 -29.74 12.70
C GLY A 675 -28.94 -30.25 14.12
N ILE A 676 -27.70 -30.29 14.62
CA ILE A 676 -27.37 -30.61 16.01
C ILE A 676 -26.98 -29.39 16.85
N ALA A 677 -26.93 -28.19 16.24
CA ALA A 677 -26.65 -26.97 16.97
C ALA A 677 -27.78 -26.70 17.97
N PRO A 678 -27.48 -26.25 19.21
CA PRO A 678 -28.50 -26.02 20.24
C PRO A 678 -29.25 -24.69 20.01
N VAL A 679 -29.90 -24.57 18.85
CA VAL A 679 -30.64 -23.38 18.39
C VAL A 679 -31.99 -23.80 17.81
N GLU A 680 -32.92 -22.87 17.70
CA GLU A 680 -34.20 -23.12 17.04
C GLU A 680 -34.00 -23.31 15.53
N LEU A 681 -34.59 -24.36 14.96
CA LEU A 681 -34.44 -24.73 13.56
C LEU A 681 -35.67 -25.54 13.11
N GLU A 682 -36.26 -25.16 11.97
CA GLU A 682 -37.32 -25.92 11.30
C GLU A 682 -36.76 -26.53 10.00
N ALA A 683 -36.61 -27.86 9.98
CA ALA A 683 -35.90 -28.56 8.91
C ALA A 683 -36.52 -28.37 7.51
N ASP A 684 -37.84 -28.15 7.43
CA ASP A 684 -38.56 -27.95 6.17
C ASP A 684 -38.49 -26.49 5.67
N ARG A 685 -37.78 -25.59 6.36
CA ARG A 685 -37.65 -24.16 6.00
C ARG A 685 -36.21 -23.71 5.85
N ILE A 686 -35.26 -24.54 6.26
CA ILE A 686 -33.84 -24.21 6.18
C ILE A 686 -33.40 -24.11 4.72
N SER A 687 -32.57 -23.12 4.41
CA SER A 687 -31.97 -22.96 3.09
C SER A 687 -30.45 -22.82 3.21
N VAL A 688 -29.72 -23.32 2.21
CA VAL A 688 -28.26 -23.26 2.15
C VAL A 688 -27.84 -22.77 0.77
N SER A 689 -26.87 -21.87 0.72
CA SER A 689 -26.17 -21.49 -0.51
C SER A 689 -24.65 -21.51 -0.31
N PHE A 690 -23.96 -21.76 -1.42
CA PHE A 690 -22.51 -21.56 -1.52
C PHE A 690 -22.21 -20.54 -2.61
N ASN A 691 -21.36 -19.53 -2.33
CA ASN A 691 -20.99 -18.49 -3.30
C ASN A 691 -22.21 -17.88 -4.03
N GLY A 692 -23.28 -17.59 -3.28
CA GLY A 692 -24.56 -17.09 -3.81
C GLY A 692 -25.44 -18.10 -4.54
N SER A 693 -24.97 -19.33 -4.80
CA SER A 693 -25.74 -20.38 -5.49
C SER A 693 -26.51 -21.24 -4.49
N ALA A 694 -27.85 -21.23 -4.57
CA ALA A 694 -28.69 -22.05 -3.72
C ALA A 694 -28.49 -23.55 -3.99
N VAL A 695 -28.26 -24.32 -2.94
CA VAL A 695 -28.04 -25.77 -2.97
C VAL A 695 -29.08 -26.54 -2.16
N CYS A 696 -29.69 -25.87 -1.17
CA CYS A 696 -30.86 -26.33 -0.44
C CYS A 696 -31.86 -25.18 -0.31
N ILE A 697 -33.13 -25.43 -0.60
CA ILE A 697 -34.25 -24.49 -0.46
C ILE A 697 -35.35 -25.22 0.29
N ASP A 698 -35.83 -24.64 1.39
CA ASP A 698 -36.93 -25.19 2.20
C ASP A 698 -36.72 -26.68 2.55
N GLY A 699 -35.52 -27.03 3.04
CA GLY A 699 -35.15 -28.40 3.42
C GLY A 699 -34.90 -29.37 2.26
N ALA A 700 -35.11 -28.95 1.01
CA ALA A 700 -34.97 -29.79 -0.18
C ALA A 700 -33.79 -29.36 -1.05
N GLY A 701 -33.22 -30.29 -1.83
CA GLY A 701 -32.10 -29.99 -2.74
C GLY A 701 -32.53 -29.11 -3.92
N ALA A 702 -31.72 -28.11 -4.26
CA ALA A 702 -31.95 -27.22 -5.39
C ALA A 702 -31.42 -27.83 -6.72
N PRO A 703 -31.98 -27.45 -7.89
CA PRO A 703 -31.41 -27.81 -9.20
C PRO A 703 -29.97 -27.32 -9.34
N GLY A 704 -29.06 -28.17 -9.82
CA GLY A 704 -27.65 -27.81 -9.98
C GLY A 704 -26.84 -27.76 -8.68
N ALA A 705 -27.39 -28.22 -7.55
CA ALA A 705 -26.73 -28.15 -6.25
C ALA A 705 -25.35 -28.84 -6.18
N ARG A 706 -25.07 -29.78 -7.10
CA ARG A 706 -23.78 -30.48 -7.20
C ARG A 706 -22.78 -29.83 -8.15
N ASP A 707 -23.23 -28.85 -8.94
CA ASP A 707 -22.45 -28.23 -10.01
C ASP A 707 -21.84 -26.88 -9.57
N VAL A 708 -22.01 -26.50 -8.28
CA VAL A 708 -21.47 -25.26 -7.73
C VAL A 708 -19.94 -25.34 -7.62
N ASP A 709 -19.26 -24.36 -8.20
CA ASP A 709 -17.80 -24.30 -8.20
C ASP A 709 -17.25 -23.71 -6.89
N LEU A 710 -16.55 -24.55 -6.13
CA LEU A 710 -15.80 -24.19 -4.91
C LEU A 710 -14.28 -24.27 -5.09
N SER A 711 -13.78 -24.34 -6.34
CA SER A 711 -12.35 -24.43 -6.64
C SER A 711 -11.56 -23.16 -6.26
N GLY A 712 -12.23 -22.02 -6.16
CA GLY A 712 -11.66 -20.77 -5.69
C GLY A 712 -11.15 -20.84 -4.24
N PRO A 713 -10.23 -19.94 -3.84
CA PRO A 713 -9.63 -19.94 -2.50
C PRO A 713 -10.53 -19.29 -1.44
N ASP A 714 -11.61 -18.62 -1.83
CA ASP A 714 -12.59 -18.01 -0.93
C ASP A 714 -13.94 -18.71 -1.13
N ILE A 715 -14.56 -19.12 -0.04
CA ILE A 715 -15.86 -19.79 -0.05
C ILE A 715 -16.81 -19.10 0.93
N GLU A 716 -17.96 -18.68 0.43
CA GLU A 716 -19.08 -18.22 1.25
C GLU A 716 -20.07 -19.37 1.46
N VAL A 717 -20.48 -19.58 2.71
CA VAL A 717 -21.56 -20.49 3.09
C VAL A 717 -22.64 -19.67 3.78
N ILE A 718 -23.85 -19.63 3.22
CA ILE A 718 -24.99 -18.98 3.87
C ILE A 718 -26.00 -20.05 4.26
N VAL A 719 -26.41 -20.03 5.52
CA VAL A 719 -27.49 -20.87 6.05
C VAL A 719 -28.60 -19.95 6.57
N ASP A 720 -29.79 -20.08 6.02
CA ASP A 720 -30.99 -19.37 6.49
C ASP A 720 -31.84 -20.32 7.33
N LEU A 721 -31.97 -20.03 8.62
CA LEU A 721 -32.78 -20.82 9.55
C LEU A 721 -34.28 -20.50 9.43
N ALA A 722 -34.64 -19.33 8.90
CA ALA A 722 -36.01 -18.85 8.76
C ALA A 722 -36.85 -18.82 10.05
N VAL A 723 -36.25 -18.76 11.24
CA VAL A 723 -36.93 -18.71 12.55
C VAL A 723 -36.99 -17.30 13.16
N GLY A 724 -36.22 -16.34 12.65
CA GLY A 724 -36.18 -14.95 13.11
C GLY A 724 -35.54 -13.99 12.10
N GLU A 725 -34.99 -12.88 12.59
CA GLU A 725 -34.42 -11.80 11.76
C GLU A 725 -32.91 -11.57 11.99
N HIS A 726 -32.30 -12.30 12.92
CA HIS A 726 -30.91 -12.09 13.31
C HIS A 726 -29.93 -12.91 12.45
N GLU A 727 -28.72 -12.39 12.32
CA GLU A 727 -27.65 -13.06 11.59
C GLU A 727 -26.27 -12.83 12.25
N ALA A 728 -25.35 -13.74 11.97
CA ALA A 728 -23.95 -13.62 12.35
C ALA A 728 -23.04 -14.40 11.40
N THR A 729 -21.81 -13.94 11.26
CA THR A 729 -20.79 -14.57 10.42
C THR A 729 -19.59 -15.03 11.26
N ILE A 730 -19.08 -16.22 10.96
CA ILE A 730 -17.80 -16.74 11.46
C ILE A 730 -16.83 -16.90 10.28
N ARG A 731 -15.60 -16.40 10.43
CA ARG A 731 -14.48 -16.67 9.53
C ARG A 731 -13.76 -17.93 10.00
N THR A 732 -13.56 -18.88 9.08
CA THR A 732 -12.87 -20.15 9.32
C THR A 732 -12.04 -20.57 8.11
N THR A 733 -11.39 -21.72 8.18
CA THR A 733 -10.65 -22.33 7.07
C THR A 733 -11.09 -23.76 6.86
N ASP A 734 -10.64 -24.34 5.76
CA ASP A 734 -10.80 -25.75 5.48
C ASP A 734 -9.92 -26.61 6.42
N LEU A 735 -10.12 -27.93 6.39
CA LEU A 735 -9.29 -28.89 7.11
C LEU A 735 -8.50 -29.70 6.10
N SER A 736 -7.26 -29.29 5.86
CA SER A 736 -6.35 -29.89 4.87
C SER A 736 -5.44 -30.95 5.48
N HIS A 737 -4.73 -31.68 4.62
CA HIS A 737 -3.66 -32.59 5.06
C HIS A 737 -2.49 -31.84 5.74
N ALA A 738 -2.16 -30.63 5.27
CA ALA A 738 -1.05 -29.85 5.81
C ALA A 738 -1.29 -29.46 7.27
N TYR A 739 -2.52 -29.10 7.63
CA TYR A 739 -2.89 -28.82 9.03
C TYR A 739 -2.59 -30.01 9.95
N VAL A 740 -2.93 -31.22 9.51
CA VAL A 740 -2.67 -32.45 10.27
C VAL A 740 -1.18 -32.74 10.39
N GLU A 741 -0.43 -32.60 9.30
CA GLU A 741 1.03 -32.81 9.30
C GLU A 741 1.72 -31.82 10.25
N GLU A 742 1.41 -30.53 10.13
CA GLU A 742 1.95 -29.46 10.98
C GLU A 742 1.63 -29.69 12.46
N ASN A 743 0.41 -30.09 12.80
CA ASN A 743 0.02 -30.28 14.20
C ASN A 743 0.35 -31.67 14.78
N SER A 744 0.84 -32.61 13.96
CA SER A 744 1.25 -33.96 14.42
C SER A 744 2.76 -34.18 14.43
N ALA A 745 3.50 -33.43 13.60
CA ALA A 745 4.96 -33.52 13.52
C ALA A 745 5.69 -32.61 14.54
N TYR A 746 5.01 -31.59 15.06
CA TYR A 746 5.56 -30.70 16.10
C TYR A 746 5.13 -31.17 17.49
N SER A 747 6.09 -31.33 18.40
CA SER A 747 5.82 -31.71 19.78
C SER A 747 5.27 -30.50 20.56
N SER A 748 4.15 -30.71 21.27
CA SER A 748 3.57 -29.76 22.23
C SER A 748 4.32 -29.71 23.55
#